data_AF-A0A0D3AHY1-F1
#
_entry.id   AF-A0A0D3AHY1-F1
#
_cell.length_a   1.000
_cell.length_b   1.000
_cell.length_c   1.000
_cell.angle_alpha   90.00
_cell.angle_beta   90.00
_cell.angle_gamma   90.00
#
_symmetry.space_group_name_H-M   'P 1'
#
loop_
_entity.id
_entity.type
_entity.pdbx_description
1 polymer ?
#
loop_
_entity_poly.entity_id
_entity_poly.type
_entity_poly.pdbx_seq_one_letter_code
_entity_poly.pdbx_strand_id
1 'polypeptide(L)'
;MTVGIQPLPPLHKTSALSPSFFITISQSSKKSKNLQERALMATRTNMPEQVRGVPVADGVKKNGAVKNRRALGDIGNHLVAVPLAQGGKPINRPITRSFRAQLLANANGGENKAPVLAAKKPQPLVPKKNLAVKKEAAPAAAVSPPKNKKVTYSSVLSARSKAACGVVTNKPKKILDIDESDKDNHLAAVEYVEDMYSFYKEVEKESQPKMYMHIQTEMNEKMRAILVDWLLEVNVKFELNLETLYLTVNIIDRFLSVKAVPKRELQLVGISALLIASKYEEIWPPQVNDLVYVTDNAYNSKQILVMEKTILGNLEWYLTVPTQYVFLVRFIKASVSDPEMENMVHFLAELGMMHYDTLKFCPSMLAASAVYTARCSLNKSPAWTDTLKFHTGYSESEIMECSKVLALHHSRCGESKLRAVYKKYSKIENGGVALVSPAKSLLSPAADDVQSKVSDAILGKEKPVEETTPEYEKLKHYVFELENHLAEAQKHAYRLVKRHRELGQSLLDFGKAVKLLGACEGEPTGKAFSDLGTKSELLSIKLQKEATIAERGIAFRQHCELAETTKLKEINLDKLMLTRSEKVGEAENEYREIKAESEEATIRFERIVKRMNEEIVRFQAEKTEEMGVAFHQFAKGQARLANGVANAWRALLPKLEAASSSV
;
A
#
# COMPACT_ATOMS: atom_id res chain seq x y z
N MET A 1 18.64 -30.32 62.08
CA MET A 1 18.28 -31.43 61.18
C MET A 1 17.38 -30.86 60.08
N THR A 2 17.95 -30.19 59.08
CA THR A 2 18.15 -30.72 57.71
C THR A 2 16.88 -31.31 57.10
N VAL A 3 16.03 -30.43 56.55
CA VAL A 3 15.04 -30.82 55.53
C VAL A 3 15.70 -30.60 54.19
N GLY A 4 16.01 -31.71 53.52
CA GLY A 4 16.72 -31.78 52.26
C GLY A 4 15.88 -31.25 51.10
N ILE A 5 16.51 -30.38 50.32
CA ILE A 5 16.10 -30.01 48.98
C ILE A 5 16.54 -31.15 48.06
N GLN A 6 15.59 -31.80 47.38
CA GLN A 6 15.86 -32.64 46.21
C GLN A 6 15.43 -31.94 44.92
N PRO A 7 16.10 -32.22 43.79
CA PRO A 7 16.15 -31.35 42.62
C PRO A 7 15.12 -31.71 41.55
N LEU A 8 14.59 -30.69 40.87
CA LEU A 8 13.79 -30.84 39.65
C LEU A 8 14.67 -31.21 38.43
N PRO A 9 14.15 -32.00 37.47
CA PRO A 9 14.91 -32.53 36.33
C PRO A 9 15.20 -31.47 35.24
N PRO A 10 16.21 -31.68 34.37
CA PRO A 10 16.66 -30.68 33.42
C PRO A 10 15.72 -30.53 32.21
N LEU A 11 15.44 -29.27 31.88
CA LEU A 11 14.78 -28.81 30.66
C LEU A 11 15.60 -29.21 29.43
N HIS A 12 14.98 -29.96 28.52
CA HIS A 12 15.50 -30.15 27.18
C HIS A 12 15.36 -28.88 26.34
N LYS A 13 16.44 -28.63 25.60
CA LYS A 13 16.73 -27.51 24.70
C LYS A 13 15.67 -27.31 23.60
N THR A 14 15.23 -26.07 23.40
CA THR A 14 14.94 -25.52 22.08
C THR A 14 15.57 -24.13 21.95
N SER A 15 15.98 -23.83 20.74
CA SER A 15 17.08 -22.99 20.31
C SER A 15 16.76 -21.50 20.17
N ALA A 16 17.74 -20.66 20.54
CA ALA A 16 17.94 -19.29 20.08
C ALA A 16 18.07 -19.23 18.52
N LEU A 17 17.75 -18.18 17.77
CA LEU A 17 18.02 -16.72 17.81
C LEU A 17 16.95 -16.03 16.90
N SER A 18 16.54 -14.77 17.05
CA SER A 18 17.37 -13.54 17.03
C SER A 18 16.71 -12.37 17.78
N PRO A 19 17.48 -11.57 18.53
CA PRO A 19 17.01 -10.39 19.25
C PRO A 19 17.10 -9.13 18.39
N SER A 20 16.04 -8.32 18.35
CA SER A 20 16.11 -6.92 17.93
C SER A 20 14.91 -6.17 18.51
N PHE A 21 15.09 -5.51 19.64
CA PHE A 21 14.66 -4.12 19.88
C PHE A 21 15.18 -3.69 21.27
N PHE A 22 15.86 -2.54 21.28
CA PHE A 22 16.43 -1.76 22.39
C PHE A 22 17.96 -1.79 22.65
N ILE A 23 18.48 -0.55 22.63
CA ILE A 23 19.77 0.00 23.07
C ILE A 23 20.89 0.06 22.01
N THR A 24 20.99 1.23 21.35
CA THR A 24 22.18 2.10 21.44
C THR A 24 21.78 3.56 21.17
N ILE A 25 21.24 4.23 22.20
CA ILE A 25 21.52 5.66 22.41
C ILE A 25 22.73 5.68 23.34
N SER A 26 23.93 5.84 22.78
CA SER A 26 25.10 6.41 23.48
C SER A 26 26.34 6.41 22.55
N GLN A 27 26.27 6.98 21.35
CA GLN A 27 27.48 7.44 20.62
C GLN A 27 27.23 8.64 19.68
N SER A 28 26.26 9.52 19.98
CA SER A 28 26.03 10.77 19.21
C SER A 28 26.43 12.05 19.95
N SER A 29 27.43 11.99 20.83
CA SER A 29 27.98 13.16 21.54
C SER A 29 29.32 13.66 20.97
N LYS A 30 29.82 13.08 19.86
CA LYS A 30 31.10 13.51 19.23
C LYS A 30 31.02 13.93 17.75
N LYS A 31 29.84 13.93 17.12
CA LYS A 31 29.66 14.45 15.74
C LYS A 31 28.90 15.78 15.64
N SER A 32 28.45 16.35 16.77
CA SER A 32 27.76 17.64 16.83
C SER A 32 28.69 18.87 16.86
N LYS A 33 30.01 18.70 16.76
CA LYS A 33 30.97 19.82 16.73
C LYS A 33 31.50 20.20 15.33
N ASN A 34 31.18 19.43 14.28
CA ASN A 34 31.65 19.70 12.90
C ASN A 34 30.57 20.20 11.93
N LEU A 35 29.41 20.64 12.44
CA LEU A 35 28.34 21.20 11.61
C LEU A 35 28.13 22.72 11.79
N GLN A 36 28.85 23.36 12.72
CA GLN A 36 28.84 24.82 12.89
C GLN A 36 29.91 25.57 12.08
N GLU A 37 30.87 24.86 11.46
CA GLU A 37 31.92 25.47 10.62
C GLU A 37 31.63 25.46 9.10
N ARG A 38 30.48 24.93 8.65
CA ARG A 38 30.11 24.89 7.22
C ARG A 38 29.03 25.88 6.79
N ALA A 39 28.62 26.78 7.69
CA ALA A 39 27.63 27.82 7.41
C ALA A 39 28.23 29.24 7.26
N LEU A 40 29.55 29.40 7.23
CA LEU A 40 30.22 30.67 6.91
C LEU A 40 31.35 30.41 5.91
N MET A 41 31.05 30.52 4.61
CA MET A 41 31.93 31.11 3.58
C MET A 41 31.17 31.24 2.25
N ALA A 42 30.76 32.49 2.00
CA ALA A 42 30.83 33.25 0.73
C ALA A 42 30.07 32.74 -0.52
N THR A 43 28.93 33.33 -0.94
CA THR A 43 28.76 34.60 -1.74
C THR A 43 29.66 34.78 -2.97
N ARG A 44 29.00 34.62 -4.15
CA ARG A 44 29.14 35.29 -5.48
C ARG A 44 30.46 35.20 -6.28
N THR A 45 30.33 34.79 -7.56
CA THR A 45 30.49 35.66 -8.77
C THR A 45 29.98 34.99 -10.07
N ASN A 46 29.49 35.83 -11.00
CA ASN A 46 28.91 35.55 -12.33
C ASN A 46 29.97 35.26 -13.43
N MET A 47 29.62 34.36 -14.39
CA MET A 47 29.76 34.35 -15.89
C MET A 47 31.05 34.87 -16.60
N PRO A 48 31.47 34.34 -17.79
CA PRO A 48 30.61 34.21 -18.99
C PRO A 48 30.83 33.01 -19.97
N GLU A 49 29.91 32.93 -20.93
CA GLU A 49 29.86 32.08 -22.13
C GLU A 49 31.04 32.24 -23.10
N GLN A 50 31.37 31.18 -23.86
CA GLN A 50 31.90 31.34 -25.23
C GLN A 50 31.71 30.12 -26.16
N VAL A 51 30.79 30.31 -27.12
CA VAL A 51 30.83 30.14 -28.59
C VAL A 51 31.66 29.02 -29.28
N ARG A 52 30.96 28.43 -30.26
CA ARG A 52 31.24 27.48 -31.37
C ARG A 52 32.48 27.76 -32.26
N GLY A 53 33.14 26.70 -32.76
CA GLY A 53 34.06 26.73 -33.92
C GLY A 53 34.79 25.40 -34.20
N VAL A 54 34.84 24.99 -35.48
CA VAL A 54 35.35 23.72 -36.11
C VAL A 54 36.36 24.14 -37.22
N PRO A 55 37.13 23.30 -37.99
CA PRO A 55 37.74 21.94 -37.84
C PRO A 55 39.28 21.93 -38.09
N VAL A 56 39.98 20.81 -37.81
CA VAL A 56 41.10 20.28 -38.65
C VAL A 56 41.15 18.74 -38.54
N ALA A 57 41.54 18.10 -39.65
CA ALA A 57 41.39 16.72 -40.06
C ALA A 57 42.55 15.76 -39.67
N ASP A 58 42.33 14.49 -40.07
CA ASP A 58 43.22 13.32 -40.20
C ASP A 58 43.53 12.54 -38.91
N GLY A 59 43.21 11.25 -38.74
CA GLY A 59 42.57 10.25 -39.60
C GLY A 59 43.18 8.87 -39.31
N VAL A 60 42.48 7.95 -38.63
CA VAL A 60 42.69 6.48 -38.76
C VAL A 60 41.37 5.75 -38.45
N LYS A 61 40.94 4.92 -39.41
CA LYS A 61 39.76 4.07 -39.43
C LYS A 61 39.74 3.03 -38.29
N LYS A 62 38.56 2.79 -37.68
CA LYS A 62 38.11 1.45 -37.27
C LYS A 62 36.59 1.35 -37.33
N ASN A 63 36.12 0.37 -38.10
CA ASN A 63 34.73 -0.01 -38.28
C ASN A 63 34.10 -0.47 -36.95
N GLY A 64 32.93 0.09 -36.62
CA GLY A 64 32.09 -0.37 -35.53
C GLY A 64 30.70 0.23 -35.67
N ALA A 65 29.81 -0.49 -36.36
CA ALA A 65 28.42 -0.09 -36.54
C ALA A 65 27.72 0.08 -35.18
N VAL A 66 27.37 1.31 -34.83
CA VAL A 66 26.49 1.62 -33.70
C VAL A 66 25.07 1.21 -34.08
N LYS A 67 24.63 0.05 -33.60
CA LYS A 67 23.22 -0.36 -33.68
C LYS A 67 22.47 0.25 -32.49
N ASN A 68 21.59 1.22 -32.77
CA ASN A 68 20.51 1.61 -31.87
C ASN A 68 19.63 0.38 -31.56
N ARG A 69 19.68 -0.16 -30.34
CA ARG A 69 18.82 -1.29 -29.92
C ARG A 69 17.52 -0.79 -29.30
N ARG A 70 16.41 -1.43 -29.68
CA ARG A 70 15.03 -1.14 -29.26
C ARG A 70 14.80 -1.69 -27.84
N ALA A 71 14.37 -0.82 -26.93
CA ALA A 71 14.34 -1.06 -25.49
C ALA A 71 13.30 -2.07 -24.96
N LEU A 72 12.65 -2.90 -25.78
CA LEU A 72 11.58 -3.80 -25.30
C LEU A 72 11.27 -4.98 -26.27
N GLY A 73 12.20 -5.30 -27.18
CA GLY A 73 11.99 -6.35 -28.19
C GLY A 73 12.31 -7.77 -27.73
N ASP A 74 13.34 -7.94 -26.89
CA ASP A 74 14.02 -9.24 -26.71
C ASP A 74 14.14 -9.65 -25.23
N ILE A 75 13.06 -9.57 -24.45
CA ILE A 75 13.04 -10.11 -23.07
C ILE A 75 12.56 -11.57 -23.03
N GLY A 76 12.04 -12.11 -24.13
CA GLY A 76 11.67 -13.52 -24.24
C GLY A 76 12.72 -14.32 -25.00
N ASN A 77 13.36 -15.28 -24.32
CA ASN A 77 14.39 -16.23 -24.79
C ASN A 77 15.82 -15.70 -24.86
N HIS A 78 16.59 -15.84 -23.77
CA HIS A 78 17.97 -16.35 -23.81
C HIS A 78 18.40 -16.86 -22.41
N LEU A 79 18.06 -18.11 -22.10
CA LEU A 79 18.87 -18.94 -21.22
C LEU A 79 19.35 -20.13 -22.04
N VAL A 80 20.40 -19.91 -22.84
CA VAL A 80 21.11 -20.98 -23.53
C VAL A 80 22.25 -21.43 -22.62
N ALA A 81 22.23 -22.71 -22.29
CA ALA A 81 23.34 -23.42 -21.64
C ALA A 81 24.60 -23.29 -22.51
N VAL A 82 25.74 -22.94 -21.91
CA VAL A 82 27.05 -22.96 -22.58
C VAL A 82 27.89 -24.13 -22.02
N PRO A 83 28.58 -24.93 -22.86
CA PRO A 83 29.29 -26.14 -22.45
C PRO A 83 30.64 -25.83 -21.77
N LEU A 84 31.11 -26.78 -20.96
CA LEU A 84 32.46 -26.81 -20.39
C LEU A 84 33.54 -26.76 -21.47
N ALA A 85 34.50 -25.84 -21.32
CA ALA A 85 35.86 -25.99 -21.85
C ALA A 85 36.87 -25.60 -20.74
N GLN A 86 37.89 -26.45 -20.61
CA GLN A 86 38.84 -26.54 -19.51
C GLN A 86 39.88 -25.41 -19.51
N GLY A 87 40.37 -25.06 -18.31
CA GLY A 87 41.73 -24.56 -18.12
C GLY A 87 41.89 -23.15 -17.53
N GLY A 88 41.74 -23.02 -16.21
CA GLY A 88 42.14 -21.83 -15.45
C GLY A 88 41.45 -21.77 -14.07
N LYS A 89 42.12 -22.24 -13.01
CA LYS A 89 41.61 -22.25 -11.62
C LYS A 89 42.15 -21.03 -10.83
N PRO A 90 41.54 -20.64 -9.70
CA PRO A 90 40.67 -19.47 -9.63
C PRO A 90 41.04 -18.48 -8.50
N ILE A 91 40.55 -17.24 -8.57
CA ILE A 91 40.41 -16.38 -7.39
C ILE A 91 38.96 -16.45 -6.95
N ASN A 92 38.71 -17.34 -6.00
CA ASN A 92 37.40 -17.60 -5.41
C ASN A 92 37.19 -16.62 -4.25
N ARG A 93 36.16 -15.77 -4.30
CA ARG A 93 35.60 -15.11 -3.12
C ARG A 93 34.11 -15.45 -3.05
N PRO A 94 33.66 -16.21 -2.04
CA PRO A 94 32.24 -16.54 -1.88
C PRO A 94 31.50 -15.56 -0.95
N ILE A 95 30.30 -15.16 -1.40
CA ILE A 95 28.99 -15.28 -0.72
C ILE A 95 28.80 -14.59 0.65
N THR A 96 27.93 -13.57 0.70
CA THR A 96 27.19 -13.18 1.93
C THR A 96 25.77 -13.71 1.89
N ARG A 97 25.62 -15.02 2.13
CA ARG A 97 24.38 -15.65 2.68
C ARG A 97 24.58 -17.08 3.19
N SER A 98 25.82 -17.59 3.28
CA SER A 98 26.10 -18.94 3.81
C SER A 98 26.12 -19.01 5.34
N PHE A 99 25.92 -17.91 6.06
CA PHE A 99 25.95 -17.91 7.53
C PHE A 99 24.70 -18.54 8.17
N ARG A 100 23.57 -18.63 7.44
CA ARG A 100 22.33 -19.27 7.94
C ARG A 100 22.36 -20.80 7.86
N ALA A 101 23.15 -21.38 6.94
CA ALA A 101 23.22 -22.83 6.75
C ALA A 101 24.24 -23.52 7.68
N GLN A 102 25.29 -22.82 8.15
CA GLN A 102 26.31 -23.40 9.03
C GLN A 102 25.89 -23.45 10.51
N LEU A 103 25.02 -22.55 10.97
CA LEU A 103 24.54 -22.55 12.36
C LEU A 103 23.53 -23.68 12.65
N LEU A 104 22.82 -24.17 11.62
CA LEU A 104 21.89 -25.31 11.77
C LEU A 104 22.58 -26.67 11.69
N ALA A 105 23.72 -26.77 10.98
CA ALA A 105 24.48 -28.02 10.89
C ALA A 105 25.31 -28.30 12.17
N ASN A 106 25.80 -27.26 12.85
CA ASN A 106 26.61 -27.41 14.06
C ASN A 106 25.79 -27.62 15.35
N ALA A 107 24.45 -27.59 15.27
CA ALA A 107 23.56 -27.96 16.37
C ALA A 107 23.28 -29.48 16.43
N ASN A 108 23.63 -30.23 15.37
CA ASN A 108 23.42 -31.67 15.26
C ASN A 108 24.73 -32.37 14.83
N GLY A 109 25.69 -32.55 15.73
CA GLY A 109 26.85 -33.40 15.44
C GLY A 109 27.93 -33.48 16.52
N GLY A 110 28.00 -34.63 17.21
CA GLY A 110 29.10 -35.10 18.07
C GLY A 110 28.68 -35.38 19.51
N GLU A 111 28.82 -36.56 20.14
CA GLU A 111 29.72 -37.70 19.87
C GLU A 111 29.21 -39.06 20.44
N ASN A 112 29.40 -40.12 19.64
CA ASN A 112 29.99 -41.47 19.87
C ASN A 112 29.57 -42.49 20.98
N LYS A 113 28.98 -43.62 20.48
CA LYS A 113 29.36 -45.07 20.50
C LYS A 113 29.30 -45.99 21.77
N ALA A 114 28.24 -46.84 21.79
CA ALA A 114 28.13 -48.34 21.95
C ALA A 114 28.47 -49.06 23.29
N PRO A 115 27.98 -50.31 23.59
CA PRO A 115 27.20 -51.28 22.78
C PRO A 115 25.97 -52.04 23.42
N VAL A 116 25.04 -52.48 22.53
CA VAL A 116 24.27 -53.76 22.40
C VAL A 116 23.69 -54.52 23.63
N LEU A 117 22.36 -54.80 23.63
CA LEU A 117 21.74 -56.17 23.69
C LEU A 117 20.19 -56.18 23.63
N ALA A 118 19.67 -56.87 22.59
CA ALA A 118 18.54 -57.81 22.53
C ALA A 118 17.07 -57.47 22.98
N ALA A 119 16.16 -57.62 21.98
CA ALA A 119 14.97 -58.49 21.96
C ALA A 119 13.51 -57.92 22.13
N LYS A 120 12.75 -58.18 21.04
CA LYS A 120 11.35 -58.66 20.90
C LYS A 120 10.12 -57.74 21.11
N LYS A 121 9.38 -57.57 19.99
CA LYS A 121 7.91 -57.39 19.89
C LYS A 121 7.15 -58.67 20.35
N PRO A 122 5.88 -58.59 20.79
CA PRO A 122 4.72 -58.66 19.87
C PRO A 122 3.48 -57.79 20.22
N GLN A 123 2.60 -57.62 19.23
CA GLN A 123 1.23 -57.08 19.28
C GLN A 123 0.20 -58.19 19.71
N PRO A 124 -1.12 -58.06 19.46
CA PRO A 124 -2.19 -57.41 20.25
C PRO A 124 -3.30 -58.42 20.66
N LEU A 125 -4.35 -58.03 21.40
CA LEU A 125 -5.68 -58.71 21.41
C LEU A 125 -6.75 -57.89 22.19
N VAL A 126 -7.92 -57.72 21.57
CA VAL A 126 -9.24 -57.33 22.16
C VAL A 126 -10.13 -58.61 22.12
N PRO A 127 -11.44 -58.68 22.53
CA PRO A 127 -12.31 -57.92 23.47
C PRO A 127 -13.18 -58.84 24.40
N LYS A 128 -14.02 -58.28 25.31
CA LYS A 128 -15.46 -58.69 25.54
C LYS A 128 -16.19 -58.01 26.74
N LYS A 129 -17.32 -57.38 26.40
CA LYS A 129 -18.72 -57.35 26.96
C LYS A 129 -19.06 -57.17 28.46
N ASN A 130 -19.83 -56.08 28.68
CA ASN A 130 -21.15 -55.89 29.35
C ASN A 130 -21.46 -56.43 30.76
N LEU A 131 -22.02 -55.54 31.61
CA LEU A 131 -23.26 -55.74 32.39
C LEU A 131 -23.77 -54.39 32.95
N ALA A 132 -25.09 -54.23 33.00
CA ALA A 132 -25.82 -53.01 33.37
C ALA A 132 -26.70 -53.24 34.60
N VAL A 133 -26.89 -52.24 35.50
CA VAL A 133 -28.05 -52.13 36.43
C VAL A 133 -28.34 -50.64 36.78
N LYS A 134 -29.64 -50.33 36.93
CA LYS A 134 -30.34 -49.04 37.20
C LYS A 134 -30.44 -48.64 38.70
N LYS A 135 -30.82 -47.35 38.93
CA LYS A 135 -31.72 -46.70 39.96
C LYS A 135 -31.04 -45.48 40.63
N GLU A 136 -31.66 -44.37 41.08
CA GLU A 136 -32.99 -43.73 41.05
C GLU A 136 -32.83 -42.31 41.69
N ALA A 137 -33.71 -41.37 41.28
CA ALA A 137 -34.27 -40.13 41.88
C ALA A 137 -33.61 -39.26 43.02
N ALA A 138 -33.91 -37.95 42.94
CA ALA A 138 -33.46 -36.77 43.72
C ALA A 138 -34.05 -36.60 45.15
N PRO A 139 -33.69 -35.54 45.92
CA PRO A 139 -34.50 -34.30 45.89
C PRO A 139 -33.75 -32.95 46.12
N ALA A 140 -34.53 -31.87 46.08
CA ALA A 140 -34.18 -30.45 45.98
C ALA A 140 -34.10 -29.65 47.30
N ALA A 141 -33.39 -28.51 47.24
CA ALA A 141 -33.55 -27.26 48.00
C ALA A 141 -32.68 -26.19 47.27
N ALA A 142 -32.90 -24.88 47.21
CA ALA A 142 -33.94 -23.91 47.52
C ALA A 142 -33.41 -22.53 47.03
N VAL A 143 -34.29 -21.55 46.79
CA VAL A 143 -34.10 -20.34 45.95
C VAL A 143 -33.40 -19.17 46.66
N SER A 144 -32.66 -18.33 45.92
CA SER A 144 -32.36 -16.92 46.27
C SER A 144 -32.61 -15.98 45.06
N PRO A 145 -32.99 -14.69 45.25
CA PRO A 145 -33.73 -13.88 44.26
C PRO A 145 -32.83 -13.16 43.24
N PRO A 146 -33.36 -12.73 42.07
CA PRO A 146 -32.55 -12.09 41.03
C PRO A 146 -32.29 -10.62 41.37
N LYS A 147 -31.02 -10.21 41.30
CA LYS A 147 -30.59 -8.81 41.40
C LYS A 147 -31.04 -8.04 40.15
N ASN A 148 -31.83 -6.99 40.34
CA ASN A 148 -32.20 -6.01 39.30
C ASN A 148 -30.95 -5.41 38.64
N LYS A 149 -30.74 -5.70 37.35
CA LYS A 149 -29.73 -5.02 36.53
C LYS A 149 -30.24 -3.61 36.21
N LYS A 150 -29.49 -2.58 36.64
CA LYS A 150 -29.74 -1.19 36.23
C LYS A 150 -29.59 -1.08 34.72
N VAL A 151 -30.68 -0.72 34.07
CA VAL A 151 -30.73 -0.40 32.64
C VAL A 151 -29.98 0.92 32.43
N THR A 152 -28.92 0.92 31.61
CA THR A 152 -28.14 2.11 31.28
C THR A 152 -28.76 2.84 30.08
N TYR A 153 -28.62 4.17 30.05
CA TYR A 153 -29.18 5.01 28.99
C TYR A 153 -28.70 4.59 27.58
N SER A 154 -27.46 4.08 27.49
CA SER A 154 -26.89 3.51 26.27
C SER A 154 -27.63 2.26 25.78
N SER A 155 -28.06 1.36 26.68
CA SER A 155 -28.80 0.15 26.27
C SER A 155 -30.21 0.49 25.76
N VAL A 156 -30.84 1.53 26.33
CA VAL A 156 -32.15 2.02 25.89
C VAL A 156 -32.06 2.70 24.53
N LEU A 157 -31.03 3.52 24.29
CA LEU A 157 -30.80 4.16 22.99
C LEU A 157 -30.45 3.14 21.90
N SER A 158 -29.62 2.14 22.22
CA SER A 158 -29.28 1.06 21.28
C SER A 158 -30.50 0.17 20.97
N ALA A 159 -31.35 -0.12 21.96
CA ALA A 159 -32.59 -0.85 21.74
C ALA A 159 -33.61 -0.04 20.91
N ARG A 160 -33.72 1.27 21.13
CA ARG A 160 -34.59 2.16 20.36
C ARG A 160 -34.12 2.36 18.93
N SER A 161 -32.81 2.47 18.71
CA SER A 161 -32.20 2.51 17.38
C SER A 161 -32.46 1.21 16.60
N LYS A 162 -32.33 0.04 17.25
CA LYS A 162 -32.66 -1.26 16.62
C LYS A 162 -34.15 -1.42 16.31
N ALA A 163 -35.04 -0.89 17.16
CA ALA A 163 -36.49 -0.91 16.93
C ALA A 163 -36.92 0.04 15.80
N ALA A 164 -36.25 1.19 15.65
CA ALA A 164 -36.55 2.16 14.58
C ALA A 164 -36.07 1.70 13.18
N CYS A 165 -35.10 0.77 13.11
CA CYS A 165 -34.55 0.27 11.85
C CYS A 165 -35.24 -1.00 11.29
N GLY A 166 -36.33 -1.49 11.89
CA GLY A 166 -37.11 -2.60 11.32
C GLY A 166 -36.34 -3.91 11.09
N VAL A 167 -35.24 -4.16 11.83
CA VAL A 167 -34.44 -5.37 11.66
C VAL A 167 -35.14 -6.54 12.34
N VAL A 168 -35.85 -7.33 11.55
CA VAL A 168 -36.36 -8.65 11.95
C VAL A 168 -35.21 -9.48 12.51
N THR A 169 -35.39 -9.95 13.75
CA THR A 169 -34.45 -10.78 14.49
C THR A 169 -34.26 -12.15 13.81
N ASN A 170 -33.32 -12.24 12.88
CA ASN A 170 -32.71 -13.51 12.53
C ASN A 170 -31.68 -13.86 13.61
N LYS A 171 -31.76 -15.09 14.14
CA LYS A 171 -30.82 -15.65 15.13
C LYS A 171 -29.37 -15.33 14.71
N PRO A 172 -28.46 -14.93 15.62
CA PRO A 172 -27.10 -14.57 15.24
C PRO A 172 -26.42 -15.79 14.64
N LYS A 173 -26.16 -15.73 13.33
CA LYS A 173 -25.33 -16.73 12.65
C LYS A 173 -23.94 -16.68 13.29
N LYS A 174 -23.37 -17.84 13.59
CA LYS A 174 -22.09 -17.97 14.29
C LYS A 174 -20.97 -17.53 13.36
N ILE A 175 -20.64 -16.24 13.36
CA ILE A 175 -19.44 -15.70 12.72
C ILE A 175 -18.24 -16.33 13.42
N LEU A 176 -17.32 -16.91 12.63
CA LEU A 176 -16.10 -17.51 13.16
C LEU A 176 -15.18 -16.38 13.64
N ASP A 177 -14.68 -16.48 14.87
CA ASP A 177 -13.57 -15.64 15.31
C ASP A 177 -12.30 -16.17 14.64
N ILE A 178 -11.80 -15.42 13.66
CA ILE A 178 -10.64 -15.81 12.89
C ILE A 178 -9.33 -15.44 13.61
N ASP A 179 -9.37 -14.71 14.72
CA ASP A 179 -8.19 -14.23 15.45
C ASP A 179 -7.90 -14.98 16.75
N GLU A 180 -8.78 -15.90 17.16
CA GLU A 180 -8.61 -16.69 18.38
C GLU A 180 -7.25 -17.44 18.41
N SER A 181 -6.75 -17.91 17.27
CA SER A 181 -5.43 -18.58 17.19
C SER A 181 -4.25 -17.68 17.52
N ASP A 182 -4.43 -16.37 17.39
CA ASP A 182 -3.36 -15.37 17.46
C ASP A 182 -3.41 -14.57 18.76
N LYS A 183 -4.34 -14.92 19.66
CA LYS A 183 -4.59 -14.21 20.91
C LYS A 183 -3.37 -14.08 21.83
N ASP A 184 -2.49 -15.09 21.81
CA ASP A 184 -1.25 -15.11 22.59
C ASP A 184 -0.04 -14.60 21.76
N ASN A 185 -0.24 -14.25 20.49
CA ASN A 185 0.80 -13.71 19.62
C ASN A 185 0.80 -12.17 19.66
N HIS A 186 1.68 -11.59 20.48
CA HIS A 186 1.84 -10.14 20.57
C HIS A 186 2.19 -9.46 19.23
N LEU A 187 2.75 -10.18 18.26
CA LEU A 187 3.06 -9.63 16.92
C LEU A 187 1.84 -9.58 16.01
N ALA A 188 0.77 -10.31 16.32
CA ALA A 188 -0.47 -10.28 15.55
C ALA A 188 -1.34 -9.04 15.84
N ALA A 189 -1.04 -8.31 16.93
CA ALA A 189 -1.73 -7.08 17.32
C ALA A 189 -3.27 -7.21 17.27
N VAL A 190 -3.79 -8.34 17.76
CA VAL A 190 -5.21 -8.72 17.67
C VAL A 190 -6.11 -7.63 18.24
N GLU A 191 -5.66 -6.94 19.29
CA GLU A 191 -6.40 -5.84 19.91
C GLU A 191 -6.59 -4.60 19.02
N TYR A 192 -5.76 -4.43 17.98
CA TYR A 192 -5.84 -3.30 17.03
C TYR A 192 -6.30 -3.72 15.64
N VAL A 193 -6.47 -5.03 15.37
CA VAL A 193 -6.69 -5.54 14.02
C VAL A 193 -7.92 -4.90 13.35
N GLU A 194 -9.03 -4.78 14.08
CA GLU A 194 -10.26 -4.20 13.53
C GLU A 194 -10.11 -2.70 13.22
N ASP A 195 -9.40 -1.95 14.07
CA ASP A 195 -9.08 -0.54 13.83
C ASP A 195 -8.16 -0.38 12.61
N MET A 196 -7.16 -1.26 12.48
CA MET A 196 -6.23 -1.27 11.34
C MET A 196 -6.95 -1.52 10.01
N TYR A 197 -7.81 -2.54 9.93
CA TYR A 197 -8.54 -2.84 8.69
C TYR A 197 -9.64 -1.83 8.39
N SER A 198 -10.23 -1.21 9.41
CA SER A 198 -11.12 -0.06 9.24
C SER A 198 -10.36 1.11 8.61
N PHE A 199 -9.20 1.48 9.16
CA PHE A 199 -8.33 2.51 8.61
C PHE A 199 -7.88 2.19 7.18
N TYR A 200 -7.41 0.96 6.91
CA TYR A 200 -6.99 0.56 5.56
C TYR A 200 -8.10 0.73 4.53
N LYS A 201 -9.34 0.36 4.86
CA LYS A 201 -10.50 0.57 3.98
C LYS A 201 -10.84 2.05 3.77
N GLU A 202 -10.69 2.87 4.80
CA GLU A 202 -10.94 4.31 4.68
C GLU A 202 -9.95 4.97 3.71
N VAL A 203 -8.66 4.60 3.77
CA VAL A 203 -7.60 5.26 2.99
C VAL A 203 -7.26 4.57 1.67
N GLU A 204 -7.78 3.36 1.37
CA GLU A 204 -7.38 2.61 0.16
C GLU A 204 -7.59 3.39 -1.14
N LYS A 205 -8.67 4.19 -1.21
CA LYS A 205 -9.01 5.00 -2.38
C LYS A 205 -8.04 6.15 -2.64
N GLU A 206 -7.37 6.65 -1.59
CA GLU A 206 -6.38 7.73 -1.73
C GLU A 206 -5.10 7.23 -2.43
N SER A 207 -4.80 5.94 -2.25
CA SER A 207 -3.61 5.28 -2.78
C SER A 207 -3.88 4.43 -4.03
N GLN A 208 -5.14 4.35 -4.48
CA GLN A 208 -5.52 3.62 -5.67
C GLN A 208 -4.98 4.35 -6.92
N PRO A 209 -4.20 3.68 -7.79
CA PRO A 209 -3.80 4.26 -9.06
C PRO A 209 -5.02 4.59 -9.92
N LYS A 210 -4.96 5.71 -10.66
CA LYS A 210 -5.99 6.03 -11.64
C LYS A 210 -5.73 5.26 -12.93
N MET A 211 -6.75 5.02 -13.74
CA MET A 211 -6.51 4.55 -15.11
C MET A 211 -5.68 5.60 -15.84
N TYR A 212 -4.49 5.24 -16.32
CA TYR A 212 -3.48 6.20 -16.80
C TYR A 212 -3.02 5.98 -18.26
N MET A 213 -3.52 4.97 -18.97
CA MET A 213 -3.10 4.72 -20.36
C MET A 213 -3.44 5.86 -21.32
N HIS A 214 -4.43 6.70 -21.00
CA HIS A 214 -4.74 7.91 -21.76
C HIS A 214 -3.64 9.00 -21.65
N ILE A 215 -2.81 8.95 -20.61
CA ILE A 215 -1.67 9.87 -20.38
C ILE A 215 -0.42 9.35 -21.10
N GLN A 216 -0.32 8.04 -21.32
CA GLN A 216 0.89 7.37 -21.78
C GLN A 216 0.92 7.32 -23.32
N THR A 217 1.76 8.15 -23.93
CA THR A 217 1.84 8.27 -25.41
C THR A 217 2.70 7.20 -26.08
N GLU A 218 3.68 6.64 -25.37
CA GLU A 218 4.63 5.64 -25.92
C GLU A 218 4.47 4.23 -25.33
N MET A 219 3.48 4.02 -24.44
CA MET A 219 3.28 2.77 -23.72
C MET A 219 1.82 2.31 -23.82
N ASN A 220 1.62 1.00 -23.80
CA ASN A 220 0.30 0.39 -23.73
C ASN A 220 0.22 -0.62 -22.58
N GLU A 221 -1.00 -1.13 -22.33
CA GLU A 221 -1.30 -2.10 -21.28
C GLU A 221 -0.42 -3.36 -21.35
N LYS A 222 -0.12 -3.82 -22.56
CA LYS A 222 0.74 -4.98 -22.80
C LYS A 222 2.17 -4.73 -22.34
N MET A 223 2.71 -3.53 -22.54
CA MET A 223 4.05 -3.15 -22.08
C MET A 223 4.12 -3.10 -20.55
N ARG A 224 3.06 -2.61 -19.88
CA ARG A 224 2.94 -2.70 -18.42
C ARG A 224 2.94 -4.17 -17.97
N ALA A 225 2.14 -5.03 -18.60
CA ALA A 225 2.08 -6.44 -18.25
C ALA A 225 3.44 -7.15 -18.44
N ILE A 226 4.19 -6.84 -19.52
CA ILE A 226 5.56 -7.34 -19.73
C ILE A 226 6.50 -6.90 -18.59
N LEU A 227 6.41 -5.65 -18.16
CA LEU A 227 7.23 -5.14 -17.06
C LEU A 227 6.92 -5.89 -15.75
N VAL A 228 5.64 -6.06 -15.42
CA VAL A 228 5.21 -6.73 -14.18
C VAL A 228 5.58 -8.23 -14.21
N ASP A 229 5.40 -8.92 -15.34
CA ASP A 229 5.82 -10.32 -15.54
C ASP A 229 7.33 -10.48 -15.28
N TRP A 230 8.16 -9.58 -15.81
CA TRP A 230 9.60 -9.59 -15.56
C TRP A 230 9.94 -9.25 -14.09
N LEU A 231 9.27 -8.26 -13.48
CA LEU A 231 9.49 -7.91 -12.07
C LEU A 231 9.13 -9.03 -11.11
N LEU A 232 8.13 -9.86 -11.45
CA LEU A 232 7.81 -11.09 -10.70
C LEU A 232 8.97 -12.08 -10.73
N GLU A 233 9.61 -12.29 -11.89
CA GLU A 233 10.80 -13.15 -11.99
C GLU A 233 11.97 -12.57 -11.17
N VAL A 234 12.15 -11.24 -11.18
CA VAL A 234 13.16 -10.55 -10.37
C VAL A 234 12.88 -10.69 -8.87
N ASN A 235 11.62 -10.54 -8.45
CA ASN A 235 11.17 -10.71 -7.07
C ASN A 235 11.47 -12.14 -6.56
N VAL A 236 11.18 -13.17 -7.37
CA VAL A 236 11.52 -14.56 -7.06
C VAL A 236 13.04 -14.76 -7.00
N LYS A 237 13.80 -14.19 -7.94
CA LYS A 237 15.27 -14.33 -7.98
C LYS A 237 15.97 -13.75 -6.75
N PHE A 238 15.45 -12.65 -6.22
CA PHE A 238 15.97 -12.02 -5.01
C PHE A 238 15.33 -12.55 -3.71
N GLU A 239 14.39 -13.50 -3.80
CA GLU A 239 13.63 -14.04 -2.66
C GLU A 239 12.97 -12.93 -1.82
N LEU A 240 12.40 -11.92 -2.49
CA LEU A 240 11.75 -10.79 -1.84
C LEU A 240 10.35 -11.15 -1.36
N ASN A 241 9.88 -10.45 -0.33
CA ASN A 241 8.54 -10.63 0.23
C ASN A 241 7.43 -10.21 -0.75
N LEU A 242 6.21 -10.69 -0.51
CA LEU A 242 5.05 -10.32 -1.32
C LEU A 242 4.68 -8.85 -1.08
N GLU A 243 4.79 -8.35 0.14
CA GLU A 243 4.66 -6.95 0.52
C GLU A 243 5.45 -6.05 -0.45
N THR A 244 6.72 -6.41 -0.67
CA THR A 244 7.63 -5.72 -1.58
C THR A 244 7.13 -5.72 -3.02
N LEU A 245 6.63 -6.87 -3.52
CA LEU A 245 6.07 -6.98 -4.87
C LEU A 245 4.83 -6.10 -5.06
N TYR A 246 3.87 -6.20 -4.14
CA TYR A 246 2.62 -5.45 -4.20
C TYR A 246 2.88 -3.94 -4.08
N LEU A 247 3.80 -3.53 -3.21
CA LEU A 247 4.20 -2.13 -3.10
C LEU A 247 4.95 -1.65 -4.34
N THR A 248 5.81 -2.49 -4.94
CA THR A 248 6.51 -2.17 -6.20
C THR A 248 5.52 -1.81 -7.30
N VAL A 249 4.50 -2.66 -7.53
CA VAL A 249 3.50 -2.42 -8.58
C VAL A 249 2.63 -1.21 -8.25
N ASN A 250 2.24 -1.02 -6.98
CA ASN A 250 1.52 0.17 -6.55
C ASN A 250 2.31 1.46 -6.85
N ILE A 251 3.61 1.50 -6.55
CA ILE A 251 4.48 2.64 -6.85
C ILE A 251 4.55 2.89 -8.35
N ILE A 252 4.73 1.85 -9.17
CA ILE A 252 4.78 1.96 -10.63
C ILE A 252 3.48 2.58 -11.15
N ASP A 253 2.33 2.04 -10.77
CA ASP A 253 1.05 2.48 -11.30
C ASP A 253 0.70 3.91 -10.84
N ARG A 254 0.97 4.26 -9.59
CA ARG A 254 0.77 5.63 -9.09
C ARG A 254 1.69 6.63 -9.79
N PHE A 255 2.94 6.25 -10.04
CA PHE A 255 3.89 7.10 -10.75
C PHE A 255 3.48 7.31 -12.22
N LEU A 256 3.10 6.22 -12.92
CA LEU A 256 2.60 6.29 -14.28
C LEU A 256 1.24 7.02 -14.39
N SER A 257 0.49 7.12 -13.28
CA SER A 257 -0.74 7.93 -13.21
C SER A 257 -0.50 9.44 -13.25
N VAL A 258 0.70 9.89 -12.92
CA VAL A 258 1.03 11.33 -12.83
C VAL A 258 2.15 11.75 -13.77
N LYS A 259 2.89 10.80 -14.33
CA LYS A 259 4.04 11.05 -15.19
C LYS A 259 4.00 10.20 -16.46
N ALA A 260 3.99 10.88 -17.61
CA ALA A 260 4.25 10.23 -18.90
C ALA A 260 5.71 9.78 -18.96
N VAL A 261 5.94 8.50 -19.30
CA VAL A 261 7.27 7.89 -19.33
C VAL A 261 7.57 7.37 -20.73
N PRO A 262 8.72 7.73 -21.33
CA PRO A 262 9.09 7.20 -22.63
C PRO A 262 9.36 5.70 -22.53
N LYS A 263 9.05 4.97 -23.60
CA LYS A 263 9.14 3.50 -23.64
C LYS A 263 10.47 2.93 -23.12
N ARG A 264 11.57 3.61 -23.43
CA ARG A 264 12.95 3.23 -23.08
C ARG A 264 13.28 3.32 -21.58
N GLU A 265 12.49 4.06 -20.81
CA GLU A 265 12.67 4.26 -19.37
C GLU A 265 11.71 3.40 -18.53
N LEU A 266 10.82 2.64 -19.15
CA LEU A 266 9.82 1.84 -18.43
C LEU A 266 10.47 0.80 -17.50
N GLN A 267 11.50 0.08 -17.96
CA GLN A 267 12.24 -0.86 -17.12
C GLN A 267 13.02 -0.14 -16.00
N LEU A 268 13.56 1.06 -16.27
CA LEU A 268 14.23 1.89 -15.27
C LEU A 268 13.25 2.33 -14.17
N VAL A 269 12.01 2.69 -14.52
CA VAL A 269 10.95 2.97 -13.55
C VAL A 269 10.67 1.73 -12.71
N GLY A 270 10.48 0.56 -13.34
CA GLY A 270 10.19 -0.67 -12.64
C GLY A 270 11.27 -1.09 -11.63
N ILE A 271 12.54 -1.08 -12.03
CA ILE A 271 13.63 -1.47 -11.13
C ILE A 271 13.86 -0.44 -10.01
N SER A 272 13.61 0.85 -10.28
CA SER A 272 13.72 1.89 -9.27
C SER A 272 12.56 1.83 -8.26
N ALA A 273 11.35 1.49 -8.72
CA ALA A 273 10.22 1.22 -7.84
C ALA A 273 10.47 -0.01 -6.95
N LEU A 274 11.07 -1.07 -7.52
CA LEU A 274 11.49 -2.24 -6.74
C LEU A 274 12.53 -1.86 -5.67
N LEU A 275 13.53 -1.04 -6.01
CA LEU A 275 14.50 -0.54 -5.05
C LEU A 275 13.83 0.22 -3.89
N ILE A 276 12.88 1.10 -4.21
CA ILE A 276 12.13 1.86 -3.19
C ILE A 276 11.34 0.91 -2.29
N ALA A 277 10.56 0.01 -2.87
CA ALA A 277 9.75 -0.95 -2.12
C ALA A 277 10.61 -1.87 -1.25
N SER A 278 11.72 -2.38 -1.78
CA SER A 278 12.63 -3.23 -1.01
C SER A 278 13.25 -2.48 0.16
N LYS A 279 13.69 -1.23 -0.02
CA LYS A 279 14.20 -0.42 1.11
C LYS A 279 13.15 -0.12 2.17
N TYR A 280 11.87 -0.19 1.80
CA TYR A 280 10.76 0.07 2.69
C TYR A 280 10.33 -1.18 3.47
N GLU A 281 10.22 -2.34 2.80
CA GLU A 281 9.67 -3.58 3.37
C GLU A 281 10.74 -4.61 3.81
N GLU A 282 11.92 -4.63 3.19
CA GLU A 282 12.91 -5.68 3.43
C GLU A 282 13.87 -5.30 4.56
N ILE A 283 14.17 -6.29 5.41
CA ILE A 283 15.26 -6.17 6.40
C ILE A 283 16.61 -6.00 5.68
N TRP A 284 16.78 -6.71 4.56
CA TRP A 284 18.02 -6.74 3.78
C TRP A 284 17.71 -6.50 2.29
N PRO A 285 17.48 -5.24 1.88
CA PRO A 285 17.19 -4.93 0.49
C PRO A 285 18.37 -5.21 -0.45
N PRO A 286 18.13 -5.53 -1.73
CA PRO A 286 19.18 -5.68 -2.72
C PRO A 286 19.94 -4.35 -2.91
N GLN A 287 21.24 -4.43 -3.16
CA GLN A 287 22.04 -3.23 -3.39
C GLN A 287 21.79 -2.71 -4.81
N VAL A 288 22.02 -1.41 -5.03
CA VAL A 288 21.85 -0.79 -6.35
C VAL A 288 22.64 -1.51 -7.44
N ASN A 289 23.83 -2.02 -7.12
CA ASN A 289 24.66 -2.75 -8.08
C ASN A 289 24.07 -4.13 -8.46
N ASP A 290 23.32 -4.76 -7.55
CA ASP A 290 22.58 -6.00 -7.88
C ASP A 290 21.47 -5.72 -8.89
N LEU A 291 20.84 -4.54 -8.78
CA LEU A 291 19.81 -4.08 -9.71
C LEU A 291 20.38 -3.64 -11.07
N VAL A 292 21.58 -3.05 -11.08
CA VAL A 292 22.34 -2.83 -12.32
C VAL A 292 22.63 -4.17 -13.01
N TYR A 293 23.05 -5.17 -12.25
CA TYR A 293 23.31 -6.50 -12.79
C TYR A 293 22.06 -7.20 -13.33
N VAL A 294 20.93 -7.15 -12.61
CA VAL A 294 19.69 -7.82 -13.05
C VAL A 294 19.08 -7.17 -14.31
N THR A 295 19.39 -5.91 -14.58
CA THR A 295 19.00 -5.20 -15.80
C THR A 295 20.00 -5.40 -16.94
N ASP A 296 20.91 -6.38 -16.84
CA ASP A 296 21.98 -6.64 -17.80
C ASP A 296 22.82 -5.40 -18.11
N ASN A 297 23.07 -4.57 -17.09
CA ASN A 297 23.79 -3.29 -17.21
C ASN A 297 23.15 -2.31 -18.21
N ALA A 298 21.86 -2.44 -18.52
CA ALA A 298 21.12 -1.48 -19.35
C ALA A 298 21.12 -0.07 -18.73
N TYR A 299 21.23 0.00 -17.39
CA TYR A 299 21.29 1.23 -16.62
C TYR A 299 22.44 1.18 -15.63
N ASN A 300 23.07 2.33 -15.37
CA ASN A 300 24.06 2.47 -14.30
C ASN A 300 23.41 2.89 -12.99
N SER A 301 24.16 2.76 -11.88
CA SER A 301 23.68 3.07 -10.52
C SER A 301 23.17 4.52 -10.39
N LYS A 302 23.78 5.48 -11.11
CA LYS A 302 23.36 6.89 -11.08
C LYS A 302 21.99 7.08 -11.73
N GLN A 303 21.70 6.38 -12.84
CA GLN A 303 20.40 6.45 -13.50
C GLN A 303 19.29 5.91 -12.60
N ILE A 304 19.53 4.77 -11.94
CA ILE A 304 18.58 4.17 -10.98
C ILE A 304 18.30 5.14 -9.83
N LEU A 305 19.35 5.73 -9.22
CA LEU A 305 19.18 6.66 -8.10
C LEU A 305 18.48 7.97 -8.51
N VAL A 306 18.70 8.47 -9.73
CA VAL A 306 17.99 9.64 -10.26
C VAL A 306 16.51 9.32 -10.49
N MET A 307 16.20 8.16 -11.06
CA MET A 307 14.83 7.73 -11.26
C MET A 307 14.12 7.49 -9.92
N GLU A 308 14.78 6.87 -8.95
CA GLU A 308 14.27 6.73 -7.57
C GLU A 308 13.87 8.08 -6.99
N LYS A 309 14.77 9.08 -7.04
CA LYS A 309 14.47 10.43 -6.52
C LYS A 309 13.31 11.08 -7.27
N THR A 310 13.19 10.81 -8.57
CA THR A 310 12.11 11.30 -9.42
C THR A 310 10.77 10.70 -9.01
N ILE A 311 10.72 9.38 -8.81
CA ILE A 311 9.52 8.66 -8.34
C ILE A 311 9.09 9.20 -6.98
N LEU A 312 10.01 9.24 -6.01
CA LEU A 312 9.73 9.72 -4.65
C LEU A 312 9.22 11.17 -4.65
N GLY A 313 9.82 12.04 -5.47
CA GLY A 313 9.40 13.43 -5.62
C GLY A 313 8.00 13.59 -6.21
N ASN A 314 7.64 12.77 -7.22
CA ASN A 314 6.30 12.83 -7.83
C ASN A 314 5.22 12.18 -6.97
N LEU A 315 5.58 11.21 -6.12
CA LEU A 315 4.67 10.58 -5.17
C LEU A 315 4.60 11.30 -3.81
N GLU A 316 5.25 12.46 -3.69
CA GLU A 316 5.30 13.26 -2.45
C GLU A 316 5.74 12.42 -1.22
N TRP A 317 6.62 11.43 -1.44
CA TRP A 317 7.09 10.47 -0.43
C TRP A 317 5.97 9.62 0.24
N TYR A 318 4.76 9.60 -0.32
CA TYR A 318 3.64 8.84 0.22
C TYR A 318 3.75 7.36 -0.18
N LEU A 319 4.48 6.58 0.62
CA LEU A 319 4.74 5.14 0.39
C LEU A 319 3.96 4.21 1.33
N THR A 320 3.59 4.69 2.52
CA THR A 320 2.81 3.93 3.50
C THR A 320 1.35 3.87 3.08
N VAL A 321 1.00 2.87 2.28
CA VAL A 321 -0.34 2.72 1.69
C VAL A 321 -0.87 1.30 1.84
N PRO A 322 -2.18 1.09 2.00
CA PRO A 322 -2.75 -0.26 2.04
C PRO A 322 -2.73 -0.87 0.64
N THR A 323 -1.78 -1.77 0.40
CA THR A 323 -1.75 -2.55 -0.84
C THR A 323 -2.80 -3.66 -0.81
N GLN A 324 -3.06 -4.31 -1.94
CA GLN A 324 -3.96 -5.47 -1.98
C GLN A 324 -3.50 -6.59 -1.02
N TYR A 325 -2.18 -6.71 -0.79
CA TYR A 325 -1.60 -7.74 0.07
C TYR A 325 -2.14 -7.70 1.50
N VAL A 326 -2.26 -6.53 2.13
CA VAL A 326 -2.74 -6.45 3.52
C VAL A 326 -4.16 -7.01 3.65
N PHE A 327 -5.02 -6.80 2.65
CA PHE A 327 -6.36 -7.37 2.62
C PHE A 327 -6.37 -8.87 2.34
N LEU A 328 -5.45 -9.36 1.48
CA LEU A 328 -5.32 -10.80 1.20
C LEU A 328 -5.01 -11.58 2.49
N VAL A 329 -4.08 -11.11 3.31
CA VAL A 329 -3.72 -11.76 4.59
C VAL A 329 -4.97 -11.98 5.46
N ARG A 330 -5.82 -10.96 5.61
CA ARG A 330 -7.06 -11.05 6.37
C ARG A 330 -8.08 -11.98 5.75
N PHE A 331 -8.30 -11.85 4.45
CA PHE A 331 -9.40 -12.53 3.77
C PHE A 331 -9.11 -14.01 3.52
N ILE A 332 -7.84 -14.39 3.34
CA ILE A 332 -7.40 -15.79 3.31
C ILE A 332 -7.70 -16.46 4.65
N LYS A 333 -7.36 -15.80 5.77
CA LYS A 333 -7.67 -16.28 7.12
C LYS A 333 -9.17 -16.51 7.32
N ALA A 334 -10.00 -15.60 6.81
CA ALA A 334 -11.46 -15.71 6.82
C ALA A 334 -12.04 -16.82 5.93
N SER A 335 -11.27 -17.32 4.96
CA SER A 335 -11.72 -18.30 3.97
C SER A 335 -11.58 -19.77 4.41
N VAL A 336 -11.13 -20.03 5.65
CA VAL A 336 -10.63 -21.33 6.14
C VAL A 336 -9.30 -21.64 5.46
N SER A 337 -8.21 -21.22 6.11
CA SER A 337 -6.85 -21.28 5.56
C SER A 337 -6.37 -22.73 5.45
N ASP A 338 -6.40 -23.27 4.24
CA ASP A 338 -5.62 -24.45 3.86
C ASP A 338 -4.57 -24.04 2.81
N PRO A 339 -3.41 -24.71 2.72
CA PRO A 339 -2.33 -24.26 1.83
C PRO A 339 -2.72 -24.21 0.35
N GLU A 340 -3.66 -25.04 -0.10
CA GLU A 340 -4.14 -25.01 -1.50
C GLU A 340 -5.00 -23.77 -1.75
N MET A 341 -5.89 -23.45 -0.80
CA MET A 341 -6.70 -22.23 -0.81
C MET A 341 -5.83 -20.98 -0.85
N GLU A 342 -4.84 -20.87 0.04
CA GLU A 342 -3.92 -19.73 0.12
C GLU A 342 -3.14 -19.54 -1.18
N ASN A 343 -2.56 -20.61 -1.72
CA ASN A 343 -1.83 -20.57 -3.00
C ASN A 343 -2.74 -20.15 -4.16
N MET A 344 -3.98 -20.67 -4.22
CA MET A 344 -4.92 -20.32 -5.28
C MET A 344 -5.32 -18.83 -5.23
N VAL A 345 -5.48 -18.28 -4.03
CA VAL A 345 -5.77 -16.86 -3.84
C VAL A 345 -4.61 -16.01 -4.29
N HIS A 346 -3.38 -16.33 -3.87
CA HIS A 346 -2.21 -15.57 -4.29
C HIS A 346 -1.96 -15.66 -5.79
N PHE A 347 -2.19 -16.83 -6.40
CA PHE A 347 -2.14 -17.01 -7.85
C PHE A 347 -3.10 -16.05 -8.57
N LEU A 348 -4.38 -16.04 -8.19
CA LEU A 348 -5.38 -15.17 -8.82
C LEU A 348 -5.13 -13.68 -8.55
N ALA A 349 -4.64 -13.34 -7.37
CA ALA A 349 -4.30 -11.96 -7.01
C ALA A 349 -3.10 -11.42 -7.80
N GLU A 350 -2.02 -12.20 -7.92
CA GLU A 350 -0.86 -11.84 -8.74
C GLU A 350 -1.22 -11.80 -10.23
N LEU A 351 -2.09 -12.70 -10.70
CA LEU A 351 -2.60 -12.66 -12.06
C LEU A 351 -3.43 -11.40 -12.31
N GLY A 352 -4.26 -10.98 -11.35
CA GLY A 352 -5.00 -9.73 -11.40
C GLY A 352 -4.06 -8.52 -11.50
N MET A 353 -3.07 -8.44 -10.62
CA MET A 353 -2.07 -7.36 -10.59
C MET A 353 -1.37 -7.13 -11.93
N MET A 354 -1.11 -8.19 -12.71
CA MET A 354 -0.51 -8.09 -14.04
C MET A 354 -1.39 -7.37 -15.07
N HIS A 355 -2.71 -7.51 -14.97
CA HIS A 355 -3.66 -7.02 -15.98
C HIS A 355 -4.17 -5.63 -15.63
N TYR A 356 -4.06 -4.71 -16.59
CA TYR A 356 -4.33 -3.29 -16.37
C TYR A 356 -5.82 -2.98 -16.12
N ASP A 357 -6.73 -3.76 -16.71
CA ASP A 357 -8.18 -3.64 -16.53
C ASP A 357 -8.64 -3.86 -15.08
N THR A 358 -7.79 -4.45 -14.23
CA THR A 358 -8.08 -4.66 -12.80
C THR A 358 -7.87 -3.41 -11.96
N LEU A 359 -7.15 -2.39 -12.45
CA LEU A 359 -6.87 -1.14 -11.71
C LEU A 359 -8.13 -0.34 -11.36
N LYS A 360 -9.24 -0.57 -12.07
CA LYS A 360 -10.54 0.06 -11.76
C LYS A 360 -11.11 -0.39 -10.41
N PHE A 361 -10.68 -1.54 -9.88
CA PHE A 361 -11.12 -2.07 -8.60
C PHE A 361 -10.16 -1.65 -7.48
N CYS A 362 -10.71 -1.33 -6.31
CA CYS A 362 -9.89 -0.99 -5.15
C CYS A 362 -9.17 -2.23 -4.57
N PRO A 363 -8.06 -2.05 -3.83
CA PRO A 363 -7.28 -3.15 -3.28
C PRO A 363 -8.08 -4.20 -2.49
N SER A 364 -9.03 -3.76 -1.64
CA SER A 364 -9.86 -4.67 -0.85
C SER A 364 -10.85 -5.46 -1.70
N MET A 365 -11.42 -4.86 -2.75
CA MET A 365 -12.29 -5.54 -3.72
C MET A 365 -11.52 -6.63 -4.46
N LEU A 366 -10.31 -6.33 -4.96
CA LEU A 366 -9.46 -7.30 -5.64
C LEU A 366 -9.10 -8.48 -4.75
N ALA A 367 -8.77 -8.22 -3.48
CA ALA A 367 -8.48 -9.28 -2.51
C ALA A 367 -9.72 -10.16 -2.23
N ALA A 368 -10.88 -9.55 -2.01
CA ALA A 368 -12.13 -10.26 -1.75
C ALA A 368 -12.56 -11.11 -2.96
N SER A 369 -12.46 -10.56 -4.18
CA SER A 369 -12.73 -11.29 -5.42
C SER A 369 -11.74 -12.41 -5.68
N ALA A 370 -10.45 -12.24 -5.36
CA ALA A 370 -9.48 -13.33 -5.47
C ALA A 370 -9.87 -14.51 -4.57
N VAL A 371 -10.29 -14.24 -3.32
CA VAL A 371 -10.81 -15.27 -2.40
C VAL A 371 -12.05 -15.95 -2.94
N TYR A 372 -13.03 -15.20 -3.42
CA TYR A 372 -14.26 -15.78 -3.97
C TYR A 372 -13.98 -16.63 -5.21
N THR A 373 -13.24 -16.09 -6.19
CA THR A 373 -12.88 -16.82 -7.41
C THR A 373 -12.08 -18.08 -7.09
N ALA A 374 -11.15 -18.02 -6.14
CA ALA A 374 -10.37 -19.18 -5.71
C ALA A 374 -11.27 -20.26 -5.10
N ARG A 375 -12.24 -19.89 -4.24
CA ARG A 375 -13.21 -20.82 -3.66
C ARG A 375 -14.09 -21.46 -4.72
N CYS A 376 -14.52 -20.71 -5.73
CA CYS A 376 -15.25 -21.24 -6.87
C CYS A 376 -14.40 -22.23 -7.68
N SER A 377 -13.14 -21.89 -7.99
CA SER A 377 -12.21 -22.77 -8.73
C SER A 377 -11.91 -24.08 -7.98
N LEU A 378 -11.82 -24.02 -6.64
CA LEU A 378 -11.59 -25.18 -5.79
C LEU A 378 -12.89 -25.89 -5.36
N ASN A 379 -14.04 -25.53 -5.95
CA ASN A 379 -15.36 -26.11 -5.66
C ASN A 379 -15.73 -26.09 -4.16
N LYS A 380 -15.31 -25.07 -3.41
CA LYS A 380 -15.63 -24.91 -1.98
C LYS A 380 -17.07 -24.37 -1.84
N SER A 381 -17.90 -25.01 -1.02
CA SER A 381 -19.30 -24.64 -0.79
C SER A 381 -19.59 -24.35 0.69
N PRO A 382 -20.32 -23.27 1.03
CA PRO A 382 -20.73 -22.20 0.12
C PRO A 382 -19.53 -21.37 -0.36
N ALA A 383 -19.59 -20.86 -1.60
CA ALA A 383 -18.49 -20.08 -2.18
C ALA A 383 -18.27 -18.75 -1.41
N TRP A 384 -19.35 -18.09 -0.98
CA TRP A 384 -19.30 -16.91 -0.12
C TRP A 384 -19.94 -17.20 1.24
N THR A 385 -19.15 -17.17 2.30
CA THR A 385 -19.60 -17.50 3.68
C THR A 385 -20.02 -16.23 4.42
N ASP A 386 -20.84 -16.38 5.48
CA ASP A 386 -21.19 -15.26 6.36
C ASP A 386 -19.94 -14.67 7.06
N THR A 387 -18.93 -15.49 7.36
CA THR A 387 -17.61 -15.04 7.88
C THR A 387 -16.90 -14.14 6.87
N LEU A 388 -16.84 -14.55 5.60
CA LEU A 388 -16.24 -13.72 4.53
C LEU A 388 -17.02 -12.42 4.36
N LYS A 389 -18.35 -12.47 4.33
CA LYS A 389 -19.19 -11.28 4.26
C LYS A 389 -18.93 -10.31 5.41
N PHE A 390 -18.75 -10.83 6.63
CA PHE A 390 -18.45 -10.03 7.82
C PHE A 390 -17.07 -9.35 7.72
N HIS A 391 -15.99 -10.12 7.53
CA HIS A 391 -14.63 -9.56 7.56
C HIS A 391 -14.26 -8.75 6.30
N THR A 392 -14.83 -9.09 5.14
CA THR A 392 -14.60 -8.33 3.90
C THR A 392 -15.52 -7.13 3.77
N GLY A 393 -16.64 -7.10 4.49
CA GLY A 393 -17.69 -6.10 4.33
C GLY A 393 -18.41 -6.11 2.98
N TYR A 394 -18.16 -7.10 2.11
CA TYR A 394 -18.75 -7.19 0.78
C TYR A 394 -19.80 -8.31 0.68
N SER A 395 -20.86 -8.04 -0.07
CA SER A 395 -21.79 -9.05 -0.57
C SER A 395 -21.23 -9.74 -1.81
N GLU A 396 -21.73 -10.95 -2.08
CA GLU A 396 -21.37 -11.72 -3.28
C GLU A 396 -21.67 -10.96 -4.58
N SER A 397 -22.77 -10.20 -4.62
CA SER A 397 -23.12 -9.37 -5.78
C SER A 397 -22.14 -8.25 -6.06
N GLU A 398 -21.57 -7.63 -5.02
CA GLU A 398 -20.62 -6.51 -5.17
C GLU A 398 -19.28 -6.95 -5.75
N ILE A 399 -18.82 -8.15 -5.38
CA ILE A 399 -17.52 -8.69 -5.83
C ILE A 399 -17.62 -9.44 -7.18
N MET A 400 -18.83 -9.64 -7.70
CA MET A 400 -19.09 -10.52 -8.85
C MET A 400 -18.38 -10.04 -10.11
N GLU A 401 -18.41 -8.74 -10.42
CA GLU A 401 -17.78 -8.20 -11.62
C GLU A 401 -16.26 -8.45 -11.62
N CYS A 402 -15.58 -8.08 -10.54
CA CYS A 402 -14.15 -8.30 -10.40
C CYS A 402 -13.79 -9.79 -10.39
N SER A 403 -14.64 -10.64 -9.80
CA SER A 403 -14.43 -12.09 -9.79
C SER A 403 -14.50 -12.71 -11.19
N LYS A 404 -15.42 -12.24 -12.04
CA LYS A 404 -15.51 -12.64 -13.45
C LYS A 404 -14.28 -12.23 -14.26
N VAL A 405 -13.76 -11.03 -14.02
CA VAL A 405 -12.50 -10.55 -14.65
C VAL A 405 -11.33 -11.45 -14.26
N LEU A 406 -11.17 -11.77 -12.97
CA LEU A 406 -10.11 -12.69 -12.51
C LEU A 406 -10.27 -14.10 -13.08
N ALA A 407 -11.51 -14.61 -13.18
CA ALA A 407 -11.78 -15.91 -13.78
C ALA A 407 -11.43 -15.94 -15.29
N LEU A 408 -11.71 -14.86 -16.01
CA LEU A 408 -11.35 -14.70 -17.42
C LEU A 408 -9.83 -14.66 -17.62
N HIS A 409 -9.11 -13.93 -16.77
CA HIS A 409 -7.64 -13.94 -16.82
C HIS A 409 -7.07 -15.32 -16.50
N HIS A 410 -7.67 -16.04 -15.55
CA HIS A 410 -7.30 -17.42 -15.25
C HIS A 410 -7.53 -18.35 -16.47
N SER A 411 -8.63 -18.22 -17.20
CA SER A 411 -8.86 -19.07 -18.37
C SER A 411 -7.87 -18.85 -19.52
N ARG A 412 -7.33 -17.63 -19.64
CA ARG A 412 -6.39 -17.26 -20.71
C ARG A 412 -4.91 -17.42 -20.31
N CYS A 413 -4.60 -17.61 -19.04
CA CYS A 413 -3.21 -17.56 -18.55
C CYS A 413 -2.31 -18.66 -19.12
N GLY A 414 -2.86 -19.84 -19.44
CA GLY A 414 -2.10 -20.97 -20.00
C GLY A 414 -1.61 -20.74 -21.44
N GLU A 415 -2.32 -19.89 -22.20
CA GLU A 415 -2.02 -19.54 -23.60
C GLU A 415 -1.16 -18.28 -23.72
N SER A 416 -1.02 -17.52 -22.62
CA SER A 416 -0.25 -16.28 -22.59
C SER A 416 1.24 -16.51 -22.80
N LYS A 417 1.89 -15.55 -23.46
CA LYS A 417 3.36 -15.47 -23.55
C LYS A 417 4.01 -15.00 -22.25
N LEU A 418 3.24 -14.27 -21.41
CA LEU A 418 3.67 -13.82 -20.09
C LEU A 418 3.38 -14.94 -19.10
N ARG A 419 4.43 -15.59 -18.61
CA ARG A 419 4.32 -16.89 -17.92
C ARG A 419 4.90 -16.90 -16.51
N ALA A 420 5.35 -15.77 -15.96
CA ALA A 420 6.01 -15.75 -14.65
C ALA A 420 5.08 -16.27 -13.54
N VAL A 421 3.87 -15.72 -13.43
CA VAL A 421 2.86 -16.17 -12.44
C VAL A 421 2.47 -17.62 -12.69
N TYR A 422 2.15 -17.97 -13.94
CA TYR A 422 1.74 -19.33 -14.30
C TYR A 422 2.82 -20.36 -13.92
N LYS A 423 4.08 -20.10 -14.26
CA LYS A 423 5.21 -20.98 -13.92
C LYS A 423 5.42 -21.07 -12.41
N LYS A 424 5.35 -19.95 -11.69
CA LYS A 424 5.47 -19.91 -10.22
C LYS A 424 4.45 -20.84 -9.59
N TYR A 425 3.18 -20.70 -9.93
CA TYR A 425 2.07 -21.45 -9.31
C TYR A 425 1.77 -22.81 -9.94
N SER A 426 2.47 -23.19 -11.02
CA SER A 426 2.43 -24.56 -11.56
C SER A 426 3.30 -25.54 -10.78
N LYS A 427 4.23 -25.04 -9.96
CA LYS A 427 5.13 -25.89 -9.18
C LYS A 427 4.39 -26.58 -8.02
N ILE A 428 4.85 -27.77 -7.66
CA ILE A 428 4.30 -28.58 -6.58
C ILE A 428 4.39 -27.85 -5.23
N GLU A 429 5.44 -27.05 -5.01
CA GLU A 429 5.60 -26.24 -3.79
C GLU A 429 4.47 -25.24 -3.56
N ASN A 430 3.82 -24.78 -4.64
CA ASN A 430 2.68 -23.87 -4.61
C ASN A 430 1.36 -24.59 -4.91
N GLY A 431 1.29 -25.90 -4.65
CA GLY A 431 0.10 -26.74 -4.85
C GLY A 431 -0.28 -27.01 -6.31
N GLY A 432 0.50 -26.54 -7.29
CA GLY A 432 0.15 -26.66 -8.71
C GLY A 432 -1.16 -25.95 -9.08
N VAL A 433 -1.56 -24.94 -8.30
CA VAL A 433 -2.87 -24.28 -8.40
C VAL A 433 -3.12 -23.60 -9.75
N ALA A 434 -2.07 -23.21 -10.48
CA ALA A 434 -2.20 -22.68 -11.85
C ALA A 434 -2.69 -23.72 -12.87
N LEU A 435 -2.66 -25.02 -12.52
CA LEU A 435 -3.16 -26.12 -13.35
C LEU A 435 -4.64 -26.45 -13.05
N VAL A 436 -5.21 -25.86 -11.99
CA VAL A 436 -6.62 -26.04 -11.63
C VAL A 436 -7.49 -25.38 -12.70
N SER A 437 -8.64 -26.00 -13.00
CA SER A 437 -9.56 -25.41 -13.97
C SER A 437 -10.10 -24.05 -13.49
N PRO A 438 -10.24 -23.06 -14.39
CA PRO A 438 -10.93 -21.82 -14.08
C PRO A 438 -12.37 -22.07 -13.61
N ALA A 439 -12.87 -21.20 -12.74
CA ALA A 439 -14.22 -21.26 -12.22
C ALA A 439 -15.26 -21.07 -13.33
N LYS A 440 -15.72 -22.19 -13.92
CA LYS A 440 -16.68 -22.19 -15.04
C LYS A 440 -17.98 -21.46 -14.72
N SER A 441 -18.42 -21.47 -13.46
CA SER A 441 -19.61 -20.72 -13.00
C SER A 441 -19.48 -19.21 -13.17
N LEU A 442 -18.25 -18.68 -13.23
CA LEU A 442 -17.98 -17.25 -13.41
C LEU A 442 -17.70 -16.87 -14.87
N LEU A 443 -17.48 -17.87 -15.75
CA LEU A 443 -17.25 -17.66 -17.17
C LEU A 443 -18.59 -17.75 -17.92
N SER A 444 -19.17 -16.60 -18.27
CA SER A 444 -20.37 -16.60 -19.13
C SER A 444 -20.01 -16.94 -20.58
N PRO A 445 -20.88 -17.62 -21.35
CA PRO A 445 -20.68 -17.85 -22.79
C PRO A 445 -20.66 -16.57 -23.65
N ALA A 446 -21.00 -15.41 -23.08
CA ALA A 446 -21.17 -14.15 -23.80
C ALA A 446 -19.88 -13.32 -23.96
N ALA A 447 -18.76 -13.73 -23.35
CA ALA A 447 -17.52 -12.93 -23.36
C ALA A 447 -16.76 -12.98 -24.69
N ASP A 448 -17.06 -13.96 -25.55
CA ASP A 448 -16.44 -14.08 -26.88
C ASP A 448 -17.13 -13.19 -27.93
N ASP A 449 -18.36 -12.72 -27.67
CA ASP A 449 -19.18 -11.96 -28.63
C ASP A 449 -18.81 -10.46 -28.67
N VAL A 450 -18.29 -9.91 -27.57
CA VAL A 450 -17.92 -8.47 -27.48
C VAL A 450 -16.61 -8.19 -28.22
N GLN A 451 -15.66 -9.12 -28.24
CA GLN A 451 -14.36 -8.93 -28.90
C GLN A 451 -14.45 -9.13 -30.43
N SER A 452 -15.37 -10.00 -30.90
CA SER A 452 -15.71 -10.14 -32.33
C SER A 452 -16.33 -8.86 -32.86
N LYS A 453 -17.34 -8.32 -32.16
CA LYS A 453 -18.05 -7.10 -32.56
C LYS A 453 -17.16 -5.85 -32.56
N VAL A 454 -16.20 -5.76 -31.65
CA VAL A 454 -15.20 -4.67 -31.65
C VAL A 454 -14.19 -4.82 -32.80
N SER A 455 -13.83 -6.05 -33.18
CA SER A 455 -12.90 -6.30 -34.30
C SER A 455 -13.57 -6.01 -35.66
N ASP A 456 -14.86 -6.31 -35.80
CA ASP A 456 -15.63 -6.03 -37.01
C ASP A 456 -15.92 -4.52 -37.17
N ALA A 457 -16.10 -3.78 -36.08
CA ALA A 457 -16.22 -2.31 -36.08
C ALA A 457 -14.92 -1.61 -36.49
N ILE A 458 -13.75 -2.17 -36.12
CA ILE A 458 -12.43 -1.64 -36.49
C ILE A 458 -12.11 -1.87 -37.97
N LEU A 459 -12.75 -2.85 -38.62
CA LEU A 459 -12.51 -3.20 -40.03
C LEU A 459 -13.39 -2.46 -41.05
N GLY A 460 -14.23 -1.51 -40.62
CA GLY A 460 -14.93 -0.58 -41.52
C GLY A 460 -15.90 -1.24 -42.49
N LYS A 461 -16.58 -2.32 -42.09
CA LYS A 461 -17.59 -3.01 -42.91
C LYS A 461 -19.01 -2.94 -42.33
N GLU A 462 -19.46 -1.78 -41.88
CA GLU A 462 -20.90 -1.53 -41.77
C GLU A 462 -21.24 -0.12 -42.27
N LYS A 463 -22.30 -0.05 -43.10
CA LYS A 463 -22.93 1.22 -43.47
C LYS A 463 -23.56 1.84 -42.22
N PRO A 464 -23.62 3.17 -42.10
CA PRO A 464 -24.18 3.81 -40.93
C PRO A 464 -25.67 3.46 -40.84
N VAL A 465 -26.04 2.66 -39.84
CA VAL A 465 -27.42 2.47 -39.44
C VAL A 465 -27.68 3.49 -38.33
N GLU A 466 -28.37 4.58 -38.69
CA GLU A 466 -29.10 5.39 -37.72
C GLU A 466 -30.29 4.57 -37.21
N GLU A 467 -30.05 3.73 -36.21
CA GLU A 467 -31.12 3.21 -35.36
C GLU A 467 -30.82 3.64 -33.92
N THR A 468 -31.37 4.81 -33.56
CA THR A 468 -31.45 5.26 -32.17
C THR A 468 -32.31 4.28 -31.39
N THR A 469 -31.69 3.30 -30.74
CA THR A 469 -32.39 2.44 -29.79
C THR A 469 -32.91 3.31 -28.62
N PRO A 470 -34.16 3.12 -28.17
CA PRO A 470 -34.72 3.88 -27.04
C PRO A 470 -33.89 3.81 -25.75
N GLU A 471 -33.07 2.76 -25.62
CA GLU A 471 -32.14 2.57 -24.51
C GLU A 471 -30.93 3.50 -24.58
N TYR A 472 -30.43 3.82 -25.78
CA TYR A 472 -29.35 4.79 -25.97
C TYR A 472 -29.78 6.20 -25.58
N GLU A 473 -31.00 6.62 -25.95
CA GLU A 473 -31.54 7.92 -25.55
C GLU A 473 -31.80 8.01 -24.04
N LYS A 474 -32.23 6.92 -23.40
CA LYS A 474 -32.32 6.85 -21.92
C LYS A 474 -30.95 7.00 -21.27
N LEU A 475 -29.93 6.32 -21.80
CA LEU A 475 -28.56 6.40 -21.28
C LEU A 475 -27.99 7.81 -21.45
N LYS A 476 -28.23 8.46 -22.59
CA LYS A 476 -27.82 9.84 -22.86
C LYS A 476 -28.48 10.82 -21.90
N HIS A 477 -29.77 10.67 -21.64
CA HIS A 477 -30.47 11.48 -20.65
C HIS A 477 -29.90 11.27 -19.24
N TYR A 478 -29.60 10.02 -18.87
CA TYR A 478 -29.00 9.70 -17.57
C TYR A 478 -27.60 10.30 -17.41
N VAL A 479 -26.75 10.24 -18.44
CA VAL A 479 -25.44 10.89 -18.45
C VAL A 479 -25.58 12.41 -18.27
N PHE A 480 -26.52 13.04 -18.98
CA PHE A 480 -26.78 14.46 -18.85
C PHE A 480 -27.25 14.85 -17.43
N GLU A 481 -28.11 14.05 -16.80
CA GLU A 481 -28.52 14.27 -15.40
C GLU A 481 -27.34 14.12 -14.43
N LEU A 482 -26.48 13.13 -14.64
CA LEU A 482 -25.26 12.94 -13.83
C LEU A 482 -24.30 14.11 -13.96
N GLU A 483 -24.08 14.62 -15.18
CA GLU A 483 -23.25 15.81 -15.43
C GLU A 483 -23.80 17.04 -14.70
N ASN A 484 -25.13 17.24 -14.72
CA ASN A 484 -25.78 18.33 -13.97
C ASN A 484 -25.62 18.17 -12.45
N HIS A 485 -25.80 16.97 -11.92
CA HIS A 485 -25.61 16.70 -10.49
C HIS A 485 -24.16 16.91 -10.06
N LEU A 486 -23.20 16.50 -10.90
CA LEU A 486 -21.78 16.73 -10.66
C LEU A 486 -21.45 18.23 -10.66
N ALA A 487 -21.98 18.99 -11.62
CA ALA A 487 -21.81 20.44 -11.69
C ALA A 487 -22.38 21.14 -10.44
N GLU A 488 -23.55 20.72 -9.95
CA GLU A 488 -24.12 21.30 -8.74
C GLU A 488 -23.33 20.92 -7.48
N ALA A 489 -22.88 19.67 -7.37
CA ALA A 489 -21.99 19.24 -6.28
C ALA A 489 -20.67 20.04 -6.26
N GLN A 490 -20.10 20.34 -7.43
CA GLN A 490 -18.93 21.20 -7.54
C GLN A 490 -19.20 22.63 -7.05
N LYS A 491 -20.35 23.22 -7.39
CA LYS A 491 -20.76 24.53 -6.85
C LYS A 491 -20.90 24.49 -5.33
N HIS A 492 -21.48 23.43 -4.76
CA HIS A 492 -21.59 23.25 -3.32
C HIS A 492 -20.22 23.17 -2.64
N ALA A 493 -19.27 22.41 -3.21
CA ALA A 493 -17.90 22.34 -2.70
C ALA A 493 -17.22 23.73 -2.71
N TYR A 494 -17.37 24.50 -3.80
CA TYR A 494 -16.86 25.86 -3.88
C TYR A 494 -17.46 26.78 -2.80
N ARG A 495 -18.79 26.73 -2.59
CA ARG A 495 -19.47 27.51 -1.54
C ARG A 495 -18.96 27.13 -0.14
N LEU A 496 -18.69 25.84 0.10
CA LEU A 496 -18.15 25.37 1.38
C LEU A 496 -16.75 25.91 1.65
N VAL A 497 -15.85 25.82 0.67
CA VAL A 497 -14.48 26.36 0.76
C VAL A 497 -14.51 27.88 1.02
N LYS A 498 -15.39 28.60 0.34
CA LYS A 498 -15.60 30.04 0.57
C LYS A 498 -16.04 30.32 2.01
N ARG A 499 -17.01 29.56 2.54
CA ARG A 499 -17.46 29.68 3.94
C ARG A 499 -16.35 29.37 4.94
N HIS A 500 -15.53 28.34 4.71
CA HIS A 500 -14.39 28.03 5.58
C HIS A 500 -13.39 29.19 5.64
N ARG A 501 -13.18 29.86 4.50
CA ARG A 501 -12.31 31.05 4.42
C ARG A 501 -12.88 32.24 5.19
N GLU A 502 -14.17 32.54 5.01
CA GLU A 502 -14.88 33.61 5.72
C GLU A 502 -14.91 33.35 7.24
N LEU A 503 -15.13 32.10 7.65
CA LEU A 503 -15.09 31.68 9.05
C LEU A 503 -13.69 31.81 9.64
N GLY A 504 -12.66 31.38 8.91
CA GLY A 504 -11.26 31.56 9.33
C GLY A 504 -10.94 33.04 9.55
N GLN A 505 -11.30 33.90 8.61
CA GLN A 505 -11.10 35.35 8.76
C GLN A 505 -11.85 35.93 9.98
N SER A 506 -13.10 35.50 10.19
CA SER A 506 -13.89 35.94 11.35
C SER A 506 -13.27 35.50 12.68
N LEU A 507 -12.71 34.29 12.75
CA LEU A 507 -12.00 33.78 13.93
C LEU A 507 -10.67 34.51 14.19
N LEU A 508 -9.98 34.93 13.13
CA LEU A 508 -8.79 35.78 13.26
C LEU A 508 -9.15 37.13 13.88
N ASP A 509 -10.20 37.77 13.37
CA ASP A 509 -10.62 39.09 13.84
C ASP A 509 -11.21 39.02 15.26
N PHE A 510 -11.96 37.96 15.57
CA PHE A 510 -12.38 37.64 16.94
C PHE A 510 -11.18 37.42 17.87
N GLY A 511 -10.19 36.62 17.44
CA GLY A 511 -8.99 36.34 18.23
C GLY A 511 -8.22 37.60 18.59
N LYS A 512 -8.02 38.51 17.63
CA LYS A 512 -7.42 39.83 17.85
C LYS A 512 -8.23 40.68 18.83
N ALA A 513 -9.55 40.76 18.64
CA ALA A 513 -10.43 41.54 19.49
C ALA A 513 -10.43 41.05 20.95
N VAL A 514 -10.45 39.73 21.15
CA VAL A 514 -10.45 39.13 22.50
C VAL A 514 -9.09 39.29 23.19
N LYS A 515 -7.97 39.26 22.46
CA LYS A 515 -6.66 39.59 23.04
C LYS A 515 -6.58 41.05 23.49
N LEU A 516 -7.13 41.97 22.69
CA LEU A 516 -7.21 43.39 23.07
C LEU A 516 -8.07 43.58 24.32
N LEU A 517 -9.19 42.85 24.42
CA LEU A 517 -10.01 42.83 25.63
C LEU A 517 -9.23 42.30 26.83
N GLY A 518 -8.48 41.22 26.66
CA GLY A 518 -7.62 40.65 27.71
C GLY A 518 -6.54 41.61 28.20
N ALA A 519 -6.02 42.49 27.33
CA ALA A 519 -5.05 43.52 27.70
C ALA A 519 -5.66 44.67 28.53
N CYS A 520 -6.98 44.83 28.49
CA CYS A 520 -7.71 45.84 29.27
C CYS A 520 -8.22 45.30 30.62
N GLU A 521 -8.14 43.99 30.85
CA GLU A 521 -8.69 43.30 32.02
C GLU A 521 -7.59 42.86 33.01
N GLY A 522 -7.92 42.81 34.30
CA GLY A 522 -7.00 42.31 35.33
C GLY A 522 -6.85 40.79 35.33
N GLU A 523 -5.79 40.28 35.95
CA GLU A 523 -5.63 38.83 36.23
C GLU A 523 -6.70 38.37 37.23
N PRO A 524 -7.36 37.20 37.04
CA PRO A 524 -7.09 36.12 36.09
C PRO A 524 -7.86 36.21 34.75
N THR A 525 -8.78 37.15 34.65
CA THR A 525 -9.71 37.29 33.51
C THR A 525 -8.98 37.71 32.23
N GLY A 526 -8.03 38.63 32.34
CA GLY A 526 -7.19 39.07 31.21
C GLY A 526 -6.41 37.93 30.56
N LYS A 527 -5.84 37.02 31.37
CA LYS A 527 -5.16 35.81 30.88
C LYS A 527 -6.10 34.85 30.16
N ALA A 528 -7.29 34.61 30.71
CA ALA A 528 -8.27 33.74 30.08
C ALA A 528 -8.71 34.27 28.70
N PHE A 529 -8.89 35.58 28.55
CA PHE A 529 -9.17 36.20 27.26
C PHE A 529 -7.98 36.11 26.30
N SER A 530 -6.75 36.35 26.77
CA SER A 530 -5.55 36.17 25.94
C SER A 530 -5.41 34.73 25.42
N ASP A 531 -5.63 33.74 26.29
CA ASP A 531 -5.60 32.31 25.95
C ASP A 531 -6.73 31.92 24.98
N LEU A 532 -7.93 32.51 25.13
CA LEU A 532 -9.04 32.30 24.19
C LEU A 532 -8.72 32.91 22.82
N GLY A 533 -8.12 34.09 22.80
CA GLY A 533 -7.73 34.76 21.56
C GLY A 533 -6.65 34.01 20.79
N THR A 534 -5.62 33.47 21.49
CA THR A 534 -4.59 32.62 20.86
C THR A 534 -5.19 31.34 20.26
N LYS A 535 -6.12 30.68 20.96
CA LYS A 535 -6.83 29.50 20.43
C LYS A 535 -7.66 29.83 19.18
N SER A 536 -8.34 30.98 19.16
CA SER A 536 -9.12 31.41 17.99
C SER A 536 -8.24 31.67 16.77
N GLU A 537 -7.08 32.30 16.95
CA GLU A 537 -6.12 32.53 15.87
C GLU A 537 -5.55 31.21 15.32
N LEU A 538 -5.23 30.24 16.20
CA LEU A 538 -4.79 28.90 15.80
C LEU A 538 -5.86 28.17 14.96
N LEU A 539 -7.13 28.24 15.37
CA LEU A 539 -8.24 27.67 14.62
C LEU A 539 -8.44 28.36 13.26
N SER A 540 -8.28 29.68 13.19
CA SER A 540 -8.27 30.42 11.92
C SER A 540 -7.19 29.90 10.98
N ILE A 541 -5.95 29.77 11.46
CA ILE A 541 -4.83 29.25 10.66
C ILE A 541 -5.16 27.85 10.13
N LYS A 542 -5.73 26.98 10.96
CA LYS A 542 -6.15 25.63 10.55
C LYS A 542 -7.19 25.66 9.43
N LEU A 543 -8.26 26.45 9.59
CA LEU A 543 -9.34 26.56 8.59
C LEU A 543 -8.85 27.16 7.26
N GLN A 544 -7.95 28.15 7.32
CA GLN A 544 -7.33 28.74 6.13
C GLN A 544 -6.44 27.73 5.39
N LYS A 545 -5.72 26.86 6.12
CA LYS A 545 -4.95 25.75 5.55
C LYS A 545 -5.87 24.74 4.84
N GLU A 546 -6.93 24.30 5.50
CA GLU A 546 -7.93 23.38 4.91
C GLU A 546 -8.58 23.96 3.65
N ALA A 547 -8.93 25.24 3.67
CA ALA A 547 -9.47 25.93 2.49
C ALA A 547 -8.45 25.99 1.34
N THR A 548 -7.18 26.27 1.63
CA THR A 548 -6.10 26.31 0.62
C THR A 548 -5.85 24.93 0.00
N ILE A 549 -5.93 23.86 0.79
CA ILE A 549 -5.82 22.48 0.30
C ILE A 549 -6.98 22.14 -0.63
N ALA A 550 -8.20 22.52 -0.25
CA ALA A 550 -9.38 22.32 -1.09
C ALA A 550 -9.32 23.15 -2.39
N GLU A 551 -8.83 24.40 -2.35
CA GLU A 551 -8.58 25.24 -3.51
C GLU A 551 -7.56 24.61 -4.48
N ARG A 552 -6.51 23.94 -3.98
CA ARG A 552 -5.56 23.18 -4.82
C ARG A 552 -6.25 22.07 -5.60
N GLY A 553 -7.11 21.29 -4.94
CA GLY A 553 -7.84 20.20 -5.58
C GLY A 553 -8.77 20.69 -6.71
N ILE A 554 -9.40 21.85 -6.51
CA ILE A 554 -10.25 22.48 -7.53
C ILE A 554 -9.40 23.01 -8.69
N ALA A 555 -8.33 23.75 -8.40
CA ALA A 555 -7.45 24.32 -9.42
C ALA A 555 -6.74 23.25 -10.25
N PHE A 556 -6.33 22.13 -9.64
CA PHE A 556 -5.73 21.00 -10.34
C PHE A 556 -6.70 20.36 -11.36
N ARG A 557 -7.96 20.14 -10.95
CA ARG A 557 -8.98 19.60 -11.87
C ARG A 557 -9.23 20.53 -13.04
N GLN A 558 -9.44 21.82 -12.79
CA GLN A 558 -9.63 22.82 -13.85
C GLN A 558 -8.44 22.87 -14.81
N HIS A 559 -7.22 22.83 -14.27
CA HIS A 559 -6.00 22.76 -15.09
C HIS A 559 -5.98 21.50 -15.98
N CYS A 560 -6.33 20.32 -15.45
CA CYS A 560 -6.39 19.09 -16.25
C CYS A 560 -7.48 19.14 -17.33
N GLU A 561 -8.70 19.56 -16.97
CA GLU A 561 -9.84 19.66 -17.90
C GLU A 561 -9.56 20.64 -19.04
N LEU A 562 -9.01 21.83 -18.74
CA LEU A 562 -8.66 22.81 -19.76
C LEU A 562 -7.48 22.36 -20.63
N ALA A 563 -6.50 21.64 -20.07
CA ALA A 563 -5.40 21.08 -20.84
C ALA A 563 -5.87 19.98 -21.83
N GLU A 564 -6.82 19.15 -21.43
CA GLU A 564 -7.42 18.12 -22.30
C GLU A 564 -8.27 18.73 -23.41
N THR A 565 -9.16 19.67 -23.06
CA THR A 565 -10.00 20.38 -24.04
C THR A 565 -9.17 21.18 -25.04
N THR A 566 -8.08 21.83 -24.60
CA THR A 566 -7.13 22.52 -25.49
C THR A 566 -6.54 21.55 -26.53
N LYS A 567 -6.07 20.37 -26.10
CA LYS A 567 -5.53 19.34 -27.02
C LYS A 567 -6.57 18.81 -27.99
N LEU A 568 -7.80 18.59 -27.52
CA LEU A 568 -8.89 18.13 -28.40
C LEU A 568 -9.22 19.18 -29.47
N LYS A 569 -9.24 20.47 -29.10
CA LYS A 569 -9.47 21.57 -30.03
C LYS A 569 -8.30 21.76 -31.00
N GLU A 570 -7.06 21.54 -30.56
CA GLU A 570 -5.87 21.52 -31.42
C GLU A 570 -5.96 20.44 -32.50
N ILE A 571 -6.28 19.19 -32.10
CA ILE A 571 -6.45 18.07 -33.04
C ILE A 571 -7.60 18.33 -34.02
N ASN A 572 -8.71 18.89 -33.54
CA ASN A 572 -9.84 19.21 -34.40
C ASN A 572 -9.49 20.32 -35.40
N LEU A 573 -8.76 21.35 -34.96
CA LEU A 573 -8.27 22.41 -35.81
C LEU A 573 -7.32 21.87 -36.89
N ASP A 574 -6.36 21.03 -36.52
CA ASP A 574 -5.43 20.38 -37.46
C ASP A 574 -6.18 19.53 -38.50
N LYS A 575 -7.23 18.83 -38.09
CA LYS A 575 -8.09 18.03 -39.00
C LYS A 575 -8.88 18.91 -39.96
N LEU A 576 -9.45 20.02 -39.49
CA LEU A 576 -10.18 20.98 -40.32
C LEU A 576 -9.26 21.68 -41.33
N MET A 577 -8.03 22.01 -40.92
CA MET A 577 -6.97 22.52 -41.79
C MET A 577 -6.61 21.51 -42.89
N LEU A 578 -6.41 20.24 -42.53
CA LEU A 578 -6.05 19.17 -43.46
C LEU A 578 -7.14 18.92 -44.50
N THR A 579 -8.41 19.08 -44.11
CA THR A 579 -9.58 18.85 -44.97
C THR A 579 -10.01 20.10 -45.76
N ARG A 580 -9.28 21.22 -45.62
CA ARG A 580 -9.64 22.53 -46.22
C ARG A 580 -11.09 22.93 -45.94
N SER A 581 -11.54 22.67 -44.70
CA SER A 581 -12.90 23.01 -44.29
C SER A 581 -13.09 24.53 -44.21
N GLU A 582 -14.26 25.04 -44.60
CA GLU A 582 -14.62 26.45 -44.45
C GLU A 582 -14.73 26.89 -42.97
N LYS A 583 -14.83 25.93 -42.03
CA LYS A 583 -14.97 26.18 -40.58
C LYS A 583 -13.65 26.39 -39.83
N VAL A 584 -12.52 26.42 -40.54
CA VAL A 584 -11.19 26.60 -39.92
C VAL A 584 -11.11 27.89 -39.11
N GLY A 585 -11.61 29.01 -39.62
CA GLY A 585 -11.54 30.31 -38.93
C GLY A 585 -12.32 30.35 -37.60
N GLU A 586 -13.46 29.67 -37.52
CA GLU A 586 -14.23 29.54 -36.27
C GLU A 586 -13.48 28.66 -35.26
N ALA A 587 -12.96 27.51 -35.71
CA ALA A 587 -12.20 26.59 -34.87
C ALA A 587 -10.87 27.20 -34.36
N GLU A 588 -10.21 28.06 -35.15
CA GLU A 588 -9.01 28.81 -34.73
C GLU A 588 -9.30 29.77 -33.58
N ASN A 589 -10.44 30.47 -33.63
CA ASN A 589 -10.84 31.40 -32.59
C ASN A 589 -11.21 30.67 -31.29
N GLU A 590 -11.99 29.58 -31.38
CA GLU A 590 -12.31 28.74 -30.22
C GLU A 590 -11.06 28.10 -29.58
N TYR A 591 -10.12 27.62 -30.39
CA TYR A 591 -8.84 27.10 -29.88
C TYR A 591 -8.05 28.19 -29.15
N ARG A 592 -8.00 29.41 -29.71
CA ARG A 592 -7.26 30.52 -29.11
C ARG A 592 -7.85 30.93 -27.75
N GLU A 593 -9.18 30.96 -27.64
CA GLU A 593 -9.89 31.29 -26.39
C GLU A 593 -9.64 30.23 -25.30
N ILE A 594 -9.87 28.95 -25.61
CA ILE A 594 -9.66 27.84 -24.67
C ILE A 594 -8.18 27.72 -24.27
N LYS A 595 -7.25 28.00 -25.18
CA LYS A 595 -5.82 28.02 -24.89
C LYS A 595 -5.46 29.12 -23.88
N ALA A 596 -6.03 30.32 -24.03
CA ALA A 596 -5.81 31.42 -23.09
C ALA A 596 -6.36 31.07 -21.69
N GLU A 597 -7.55 30.46 -21.61
CA GLU A 597 -8.13 29.99 -20.34
C GLU A 597 -7.27 28.90 -19.68
N SER A 598 -6.74 27.97 -20.48
CA SER A 598 -5.85 26.90 -20.03
C SER A 598 -4.53 27.44 -19.47
N GLU A 599 -3.93 28.43 -20.13
CA GLU A 599 -2.73 29.12 -19.65
C GLU A 599 -2.99 29.86 -18.33
N GLU A 600 -4.13 30.55 -18.20
CA GLU A 600 -4.53 31.21 -16.95
C GLU A 600 -4.75 30.20 -15.81
N ALA A 601 -5.41 29.08 -16.09
CA ALA A 601 -5.61 27.99 -15.13
C ALA A 601 -4.29 27.37 -14.67
N THR A 602 -3.33 27.22 -15.58
CA THR A 602 -1.97 26.75 -15.29
C THR A 602 -1.26 27.70 -14.32
N ILE A 603 -1.24 29.00 -14.62
CA ILE A 603 -0.63 30.02 -13.75
C ILE A 603 -1.28 30.03 -12.37
N ARG A 604 -2.62 29.91 -12.32
CA ARG A 604 -3.37 29.86 -11.06
C ARG A 604 -3.00 28.63 -10.23
N PHE A 605 -2.92 27.46 -10.85
CA PHE A 605 -2.53 26.23 -10.19
C PHE A 605 -1.10 26.32 -9.64
N GLU A 606 -0.14 26.77 -10.43
CA GLU A 606 1.26 26.96 -10.01
C GLU A 606 1.39 27.92 -8.83
N ARG A 607 0.62 29.02 -8.83
CA ARG A 607 0.58 29.98 -7.72
C ARG A 607 0.10 29.34 -6.42
N ILE A 608 -0.92 28.48 -6.49
CA ILE A 608 -1.45 27.75 -5.33
C ILE A 608 -0.43 26.72 -4.83
N VAL A 609 0.18 25.96 -5.74
CA VAL A 609 1.24 24.98 -5.40
C VAL A 609 2.40 25.66 -4.69
N LYS A 610 2.87 26.82 -5.18
CA LYS A 610 3.93 27.60 -4.55
C LYS A 610 3.58 28.00 -3.12
N ARG A 611 2.39 28.58 -2.91
CA ARG A 611 1.91 28.95 -1.56
C ARG A 611 1.80 27.76 -0.64
N MET A 612 1.30 26.63 -1.13
CA MET A 612 1.17 25.41 -0.34
C MET A 612 2.55 24.88 0.08
N ASN A 613 3.55 24.87 -0.80
CA ASN A 613 4.91 24.46 -0.45
C ASN A 613 5.52 25.36 0.63
N GLU A 614 5.31 26.68 0.55
CA GLU A 614 5.72 27.63 1.59
C GLU A 614 5.05 27.33 2.94
N GLU A 615 3.75 27.01 2.94
CA GLU A 615 3.00 26.64 4.15
C GLU A 615 3.41 25.28 4.73
N ILE A 616 3.73 24.29 3.89
CA ILE A 616 4.23 22.97 4.32
C ILE A 616 5.56 23.14 5.04
N VAL A 617 6.49 23.92 4.47
CA VAL A 617 7.78 24.20 5.10
C VAL A 617 7.58 24.91 6.45
N ARG A 618 6.69 25.91 6.51
CA ARG A 618 6.36 26.59 7.77
C ARG A 618 5.79 25.63 8.81
N PHE A 619 4.86 24.76 8.41
CA PHE A 619 4.25 23.77 9.29
C PHE A 619 5.26 22.75 9.82
N GLN A 620 6.17 22.27 8.97
CA GLN A 620 7.24 21.36 9.41
C GLN A 620 8.16 22.04 10.44
N ALA A 621 8.48 23.32 10.24
CA ALA A 621 9.27 24.10 11.20
C ALA A 621 8.53 24.25 12.54
N GLU A 622 7.26 24.66 12.51
CA GLU A 622 6.40 24.81 13.70
C GLU A 622 6.24 23.49 14.47
N LYS A 623 5.99 22.38 13.77
CA LYS A 623 5.89 21.05 14.40
C LYS A 623 7.20 20.58 15.00
N THR A 624 8.33 20.89 14.36
CA THR A 624 9.66 20.57 14.90
C THR A 624 9.91 21.32 16.20
N GLU A 625 9.50 22.59 16.28
CA GLU A 625 9.61 23.41 17.48
C GLU A 625 8.70 22.90 18.60
N GLU A 626 7.41 22.67 18.32
CA GLU A 626 6.46 22.11 19.29
C GLU A 626 6.94 20.77 19.85
N MET A 627 7.40 19.88 18.96
CA MET A 627 7.91 18.57 19.35
C MET A 627 9.20 18.70 20.17
N GLY A 628 10.06 19.67 19.85
CA GLY A 628 11.23 20.02 20.65
C GLY A 628 10.87 20.43 22.08
N VAL A 629 9.85 21.29 22.24
CA VAL A 629 9.33 21.68 23.57
C VAL A 629 8.76 20.48 24.32
N ALA A 630 7.98 19.63 23.65
CA ALA A 630 7.41 18.43 24.25
C ALA A 630 8.50 17.46 24.75
N PHE A 631 9.54 17.21 23.93
CA PHE A 631 10.68 16.38 24.33
C PHE A 631 11.45 16.99 25.50
N HIS A 632 11.63 18.31 25.52
CA HIS A 632 12.27 18.99 26.64
C HIS A 632 11.47 18.81 27.95
N GLN A 633 10.15 18.97 27.92
CA GLN A 633 9.29 18.75 29.10
C GLN A 633 9.28 17.29 29.54
N PHE A 634 9.25 16.36 28.58
CA PHE A 634 9.36 14.93 28.86
C PHE A 634 10.69 14.59 29.54
N ALA A 635 11.81 15.08 29.02
CA ALA A 635 13.14 14.88 29.62
C ALA A 635 13.21 15.45 31.04
N LYS A 636 12.62 16.64 31.27
CA LYS A 636 12.51 17.23 32.61
C LYS A 636 11.67 16.37 33.56
N GLY A 637 10.59 15.78 33.06
CA GLY A 637 9.75 14.82 33.80
C GLY A 637 10.53 13.56 34.18
N GLN A 638 11.26 12.96 33.24
CA GLN A 638 12.11 11.79 33.48
C GLN A 638 13.20 12.08 34.51
N ALA A 639 13.86 13.24 34.44
CA ALA A 639 14.86 13.65 35.41
C ALA A 639 14.28 13.79 36.83
N ARG A 640 13.07 14.37 36.96
CA ARG A 640 12.36 14.46 38.25
C ARG A 640 12.00 13.10 38.80
N LEU A 641 11.51 12.19 37.95
CA LEU A 641 11.18 10.83 38.35
C LEU A 641 12.42 10.08 38.84
N ALA A 642 13.52 10.13 38.08
CA ALA A 642 14.80 9.52 38.46
C ALA A 642 15.31 10.06 39.81
N ASN A 643 15.20 11.36 40.04
CA ASN A 643 15.56 11.95 41.33
C ASN A 643 14.64 11.47 42.46
N GLY A 644 13.34 11.35 42.21
CA GLY A 644 12.37 10.79 43.16
C GLY A 644 12.70 9.34 43.54
N VAL A 645 13.02 8.50 42.55
CA VAL A 645 13.44 7.11 42.76
C VAL A 645 14.75 7.04 43.56
N ALA A 646 15.74 7.87 43.22
CA ALA A 646 17.00 7.93 43.96
C ALA A 646 16.80 8.37 45.43
N ASN A 647 15.90 9.33 45.67
CA ASN A 647 15.54 9.75 47.03
C ASN A 647 14.85 8.62 47.81
N ALA A 648 13.93 7.88 47.17
CA ALA A 648 13.26 6.74 47.79
C ALA A 648 14.26 5.65 48.19
N TRP A 649 15.21 5.30 47.31
CA TRP A 649 16.27 4.36 47.62
C TRP A 649 17.18 4.85 48.75
N ARG A 650 17.58 6.13 48.76
CA ARG A 650 18.36 6.72 49.86
C ARG A 650 17.64 6.65 51.21
N ALA A 651 16.31 6.72 51.23
CA ALA A 651 15.53 6.59 52.45
C ALA A 651 15.31 5.13 52.89
N LEU A 652 15.30 4.18 51.94
CA LEU A 652 15.03 2.76 52.18
C LEU A 652 16.29 1.99 52.58
N LEU A 653 17.44 2.30 51.96
CA LEU A 653 18.70 1.57 52.14
C LEU A 653 19.12 1.47 53.62
N PRO A 654 19.13 2.56 54.42
CA PRO A 654 19.54 2.48 55.81
C PRO A 654 18.61 1.62 56.67
N LYS A 655 17.32 1.54 56.30
CA LYS A 655 16.34 0.70 57.01
C LYS A 655 16.56 -0.78 56.72
N LEU A 656 16.96 -1.11 55.50
CA LEU A 656 17.30 -2.47 55.11
C LEU A 656 18.62 -2.92 55.74
N GLU A 657 19.62 -2.04 55.80
CA GLU A 657 20.90 -2.30 56.47
C GLU A 657 20.72 -2.47 57.99
N ALA A 658 19.88 -1.66 58.63
CA ALA A 658 19.53 -1.81 60.04
C ALA A 658 18.79 -3.13 60.33
N ALA A 659 17.93 -3.58 59.41
CA ALA A 659 17.24 -4.87 59.53
C ALA A 659 18.18 -6.07 59.32
N SER A 660 19.22 -5.93 58.47
CA SER A 660 20.18 -7.01 58.24
C SER A 660 21.24 -7.14 59.33
N SER A 661 21.44 -6.10 60.15
CA SER A 661 22.36 -6.12 61.31
C SER A 661 21.69 -6.59 62.60
N SER A 662 20.38 -6.87 62.55
CA SER A 662 19.59 -7.46 63.65
C SER A 662 19.32 -8.98 63.51
N VAL A 663 19.99 -9.64 62.54
CA VAL A 663 20.05 -11.11 62.36
C VAL A 663 21.48 -11.55 62.60
#